data_AF-A0A8J2QKN6-F1
#
_entry.id   AF-A0A8J2QKN6-F1
#
_cell.length_a   1.000
_cell.length_b   1.000
_cell.length_c   1.000
_cell.angle_alpha   90.00
_cell.angle_beta   90.00
_cell.angle_gamma   90.00
#
_symmetry.space_group_name_H-M   'P 1'
#
loop_
_entity.id
_entity.type
_entity.pdbx_description
1 polymer ?
#
loop_
_entity_poly.entity_id
_entity_poly.type
_entity_poly.pdbx_seq_one_letter_code
_entity_poly.pdbx_strand_id
1 'polypeptide(L)'
;MSDVKELIKQRGHIKARVTLFEKYLKPLLECKEISLVQVNELRLRLSKIRDLSCTFDDIQSQIEMLDEDTSKQMQEREFNENIFFRLSAEAQSLIDFFENKNKLESSSNKSRPDCHLKLPPIKITPFNGEANKWLSFRDTYVSLVHNNETIVDVNKFHYLKTYLEGPASAVINSVSVSSDNYSLAWKLLCERYDNKRLLINEHIKCLFSIESLTKESHSGLRNLIDTLSKNLNALHILGEPTDKWDTLIIFLASAKLDSVTSRKWEEYRSNKDAPTLDDFYDFLRKRSMVLETMNVNKPSKVDKRLSFSNTKSFLSSSIESPSPFAQCLLCKQNHKLYECNTFKSLPVSNRINKLKLLNQSFKIQEQSDNNSKNLPTLSPAATVATDSEVPSSSASVSMTAISTNQSLLSTALVKVTSNGKTCILRALLDCGSQSSFVTVRALRETGSQHFDSDYHSVSGIGSSVFNVTKHCYLDIGSLNSSLVMRVKCFVLPHITDRLPNVAVNVQHLDIPCHVQLADPKFFEPSDIEFLLGADVFWDLLESSRINLGPQGPILQETKLGWIVAGPTAIHSNNKNPVTMENVKVIYFPLKAMAEGIRLILAYNGQDFEDVRIPHEEWPALKPNTPFGQMPILEINGKQYAQTSAILRYLGRKYGLGGKNMDEDFEIDQNMDYFNDLRTKASSLFYEKDEDRKAALREDLQKNHFPVMLAKLNDIITKNNGHMALGRLTWADFMFAGIYDVLKFLLQIPDIDEKYPIFKELQQKVLSLPKVKEFCDKAPKSDF
;
A
#
# COMPACT_ATOMS: atom_id res chain seq x y z
N MET A 1 -10.30 20.91 -70.75
CA MET A 1 -11.00 22.17 -71.15
C MET A 1 -12.35 22.38 -70.46
N SER A 2 -13.17 21.34 -70.20
CA SER A 2 -14.43 21.51 -69.42
C SER A 2 -14.15 21.85 -67.96
N ASP A 3 -13.23 21.11 -67.36
CA ASP A 3 -13.00 21.04 -65.91
C ASP A 3 -12.32 22.31 -65.40
N VAL A 4 -11.37 22.84 -66.19
CA VAL A 4 -10.73 24.15 -66.00
C VAL A 4 -11.77 25.28 -65.92
N LYS A 5 -12.86 25.24 -66.72
CA LYS A 5 -13.91 26.26 -66.67
C LYS A 5 -14.71 26.19 -65.37
N GLU A 6 -14.94 24.99 -64.84
CA GLU A 6 -15.63 24.83 -63.55
C GLU A 6 -14.72 25.21 -62.37
N LEU A 7 -13.43 24.86 -62.40
CA LEU A 7 -12.45 25.32 -61.41
C LEU A 7 -12.31 26.86 -61.39
N ILE A 8 -12.19 27.50 -62.56
CA ILE A 8 -12.17 28.97 -62.68
C ILE A 8 -13.45 29.60 -62.11
N LYS A 9 -14.61 28.95 -62.30
CA LYS A 9 -15.91 29.37 -61.74
C LYS A 9 -15.97 29.21 -60.21
N GLN A 10 -15.39 28.13 -59.67
CA GLN A 10 -15.24 27.94 -58.22
C GLN A 10 -14.29 28.97 -57.60
N ARG A 11 -13.13 29.23 -58.24
CA ARG A 11 -12.21 30.32 -57.87
C ARG A 11 -12.93 31.68 -57.87
N GLY A 12 -13.75 31.95 -58.90
CA GLY A 12 -14.59 33.15 -58.97
C GLY A 12 -15.57 33.28 -57.80
N HIS A 13 -16.16 32.18 -57.32
CA HIS A 13 -17.02 32.17 -56.14
C HIS A 13 -16.24 32.51 -54.85
N ILE A 14 -15.01 32.01 -54.70
CA ILE A 14 -14.14 32.36 -53.55
C ILE A 14 -13.78 33.85 -53.61
N LYS A 15 -13.32 34.36 -54.76
CA LYS A 15 -13.03 35.80 -54.95
C LYS A 15 -14.23 36.69 -54.60
N ALA A 16 -15.45 36.28 -54.97
CA ALA A 16 -16.68 36.98 -54.60
C ALA A 16 -16.91 37.01 -53.07
N ARG A 17 -16.62 35.90 -52.36
CA ARG A 17 -16.73 35.84 -50.89
C ARG A 17 -15.66 36.68 -50.18
N VAL A 18 -14.44 36.74 -50.71
CA VAL A 18 -13.39 37.67 -50.23
C VAL A 18 -13.82 39.13 -50.44
N THR A 19 -14.38 39.46 -51.61
CA THR A 19 -14.92 40.79 -51.91
C THR A 19 -16.06 41.20 -50.95
N LEU A 20 -16.89 40.24 -50.51
CA LEU A 20 -17.92 40.49 -49.49
C LEU A 20 -17.34 40.74 -48.09
N PHE A 21 -16.19 40.13 -47.76
CA PHE A 21 -15.49 40.43 -46.51
C PHE A 21 -14.80 41.80 -46.55
N GLU A 22 -14.14 42.17 -47.65
CA GLU A 22 -13.59 43.51 -47.85
C GLU A 22 -14.67 44.60 -47.69
N LYS A 23 -15.85 44.41 -48.29
CA LYS A 23 -17.00 45.32 -48.13
C LYS A 23 -17.55 45.40 -46.70
N TYR A 24 -17.34 44.38 -45.87
CA TYR A 24 -17.69 44.40 -44.44
C TYR A 24 -16.58 45.04 -43.59
N LEU A 25 -15.31 44.81 -43.94
CA LEU A 25 -14.14 45.31 -43.24
C LEU A 25 -13.93 46.82 -43.45
N LYS A 26 -14.15 47.33 -44.67
CA LYS A 26 -13.90 48.74 -45.00
C LYS A 26 -14.65 49.74 -44.10
N PRO A 27 -15.97 49.60 -43.85
CA PRO A 27 -16.66 50.48 -42.89
C PRO A 27 -16.10 50.39 -41.46
N LEU A 28 -15.58 49.22 -41.04
CA LEU A 28 -14.97 49.05 -39.72
C LEU A 28 -13.59 49.74 -39.63
N LEU A 29 -12.81 49.76 -40.71
CA LEU A 29 -11.56 50.53 -40.81
C LEU A 29 -11.80 52.05 -40.79
N GLU A 30 -12.95 52.51 -41.31
CA GLU A 30 -13.34 53.92 -41.32
C GLU A 30 -14.01 54.37 -40.00
N CYS A 31 -14.45 53.44 -39.16
CA CYS A 31 -15.04 53.71 -37.84
C CYS A 31 -13.99 54.02 -36.77
N LYS A 32 -14.10 55.20 -36.12
CA LYS A 32 -13.23 55.59 -34.99
C LYS A 32 -13.42 54.73 -33.74
N GLU A 33 -14.58 54.10 -33.58
CA GLU A 33 -14.89 53.20 -32.48
C GLU A 33 -15.68 51.98 -32.99
N ILE A 34 -15.35 50.80 -32.48
CA ILE A 34 -15.94 49.51 -32.86
C ILE A 34 -16.41 48.83 -31.57
N SER A 35 -17.61 48.25 -31.56
CA SER A 35 -18.13 47.54 -30.38
C SER A 35 -17.51 46.16 -30.19
N LEU A 36 -17.48 45.67 -28.95
CA LEU A 36 -17.04 44.30 -28.61
C LEU A 36 -17.77 43.21 -29.43
N VAL A 37 -19.05 43.43 -29.76
CA VAL A 37 -19.84 42.51 -30.59
C VAL A 37 -19.31 42.46 -32.02
N GLN A 38 -19.02 43.62 -32.62
CA GLN A 38 -18.42 43.71 -33.96
C GLN A 38 -17.00 43.12 -33.99
N VAL A 39 -16.20 43.30 -32.93
CA VAL A 39 -14.85 42.68 -32.83
C VAL A 39 -14.95 41.15 -32.76
N ASN A 40 -15.92 40.61 -32.02
CA ASN A 40 -16.16 39.17 -31.98
C ASN A 40 -16.71 38.63 -33.31
N GLU A 41 -17.58 39.37 -33.99
CA GLU A 41 -18.04 39.02 -35.34
C GLU A 41 -16.88 39.06 -36.36
N LEU A 42 -16.00 40.06 -36.27
CA LEU A 42 -14.82 40.20 -37.11
C LEU A 42 -13.85 39.03 -36.91
N ARG A 43 -13.58 38.58 -35.67
CA ARG A 43 -12.80 37.37 -35.37
C ARG A 43 -13.39 36.12 -36.06
N LEU A 44 -14.70 35.91 -35.97
CA LEU A 44 -15.39 34.78 -36.58
C LEU A 44 -15.39 34.83 -38.12
N ARG A 45 -15.46 36.03 -38.70
CA ARG A 45 -15.37 36.25 -40.16
C ARG A 45 -13.92 36.08 -40.67
N LEU A 46 -12.93 36.54 -39.91
CA LEU A 46 -11.51 36.41 -40.21
C LEU A 46 -11.05 34.94 -40.23
N SER A 47 -11.53 34.10 -39.31
CA SER A 47 -11.30 32.65 -39.37
C SER A 47 -11.76 32.07 -40.70
N LYS A 48 -13.02 32.35 -41.09
CA LYS A 48 -13.61 31.87 -42.35
C LYS A 48 -12.94 32.39 -43.61
N ILE A 49 -12.13 33.46 -43.52
CA ILE A 49 -11.35 33.99 -44.64
C ILE A 49 -9.98 33.31 -44.74
N ARG A 50 -9.37 32.92 -43.61
CA ARG A 50 -8.18 32.05 -43.58
C ARG A 50 -8.52 30.68 -44.19
N ASP A 51 -9.64 30.08 -43.80
CA ASP A 51 -10.13 28.81 -44.37
C ASP A 51 -10.36 28.90 -45.90
N LEU A 52 -10.87 30.04 -46.38
CA LEU A 52 -11.07 30.31 -47.80
C LEU A 52 -9.77 30.58 -48.57
N SER A 53 -8.69 31.00 -47.92
CA SER A 53 -7.37 31.12 -48.53
C SER A 53 -6.84 29.74 -48.90
N CYS A 54 -6.80 28.79 -47.95
CA CYS A 54 -6.37 27.42 -48.24
C CYS A 54 -7.20 26.78 -49.35
N THR A 55 -8.52 27.02 -49.34
CA THR A 55 -9.43 26.51 -50.40
C THR A 55 -9.20 27.19 -51.76
N PHE A 56 -8.74 28.45 -51.78
CA PHE A 56 -8.29 29.11 -53.01
C PHE A 56 -7.00 28.47 -53.51
N ASP A 57 -6.02 28.23 -52.63
CA ASP A 57 -4.71 27.69 -52.97
C ASP A 57 -4.81 26.29 -53.60
N ASP A 58 -5.67 25.42 -53.05
CA ASP A 58 -5.97 24.09 -53.61
C ASP A 58 -6.56 24.16 -55.03
N ILE A 59 -7.53 25.06 -55.26
CA ILE A 59 -8.20 25.23 -56.57
C ILE A 59 -7.29 25.92 -57.57
N GLN A 60 -6.52 26.91 -57.13
CA GLN A 60 -5.55 27.65 -57.94
C GLN A 60 -4.45 26.72 -58.44
N SER A 61 -3.92 25.85 -57.58
CA SER A 61 -2.94 24.82 -57.96
C SER A 61 -3.49 23.84 -58.99
N GLN A 62 -4.77 23.45 -58.88
CA GLN A 62 -5.44 22.61 -59.88
C GLN A 62 -5.64 23.32 -61.22
N ILE A 63 -5.86 24.64 -61.24
CA ILE A 63 -5.93 25.42 -62.48
C ILE A 63 -4.53 25.56 -63.12
N GLU A 64 -3.50 25.82 -62.33
CA GLU A 64 -2.10 25.94 -62.79
C GLU A 64 -1.56 24.64 -63.41
N MET A 65 -2.06 23.48 -62.98
CA MET A 65 -1.73 22.16 -63.54
C MET A 65 -2.55 21.78 -64.81
N LEU A 66 -3.57 22.57 -65.19
CA LEU A 66 -4.52 22.22 -66.25
C LEU A 66 -4.75 23.32 -67.31
N ASP A 67 -4.20 24.52 -67.12
CA ASP A 67 -4.22 25.63 -68.08
C ASP A 67 -2.83 25.78 -68.75
N GLU A 68 -2.84 26.05 -70.06
CA GLU A 68 -1.62 26.19 -70.87
C GLU A 68 -0.93 27.55 -70.64
N ASP A 69 -1.65 28.55 -70.14
CA ASP A 69 -1.12 29.88 -69.79
C ASP A 69 -0.73 29.97 -68.30
N THR A 70 0.29 29.21 -67.91
CA THR A 70 0.79 29.17 -66.52
C THR A 70 1.24 30.56 -66.02
N SER A 71 1.79 31.40 -66.91
CA SER A 71 2.27 32.75 -66.54
C SER A 71 1.13 33.64 -66.04
N LYS A 72 -0.03 33.60 -66.70
CA LYS A 72 -1.23 34.34 -66.29
C LYS A 72 -1.85 33.79 -65.02
N GLN A 73 -1.84 32.46 -64.84
CA GLN A 73 -2.37 31.87 -63.61
C GLN A 73 -1.49 32.19 -62.40
N MET A 74 -0.16 32.23 -62.55
CA MET A 74 0.77 32.66 -61.50
C MET A 74 0.58 34.14 -61.11
N GLN A 75 0.30 35.04 -62.06
CA GLN A 75 -0.06 36.44 -61.78
C GLN A 75 -1.42 36.55 -61.05
N GLU A 76 -2.41 35.75 -61.45
CA GLU A 76 -3.71 35.68 -60.77
C GLU A 76 -3.55 35.13 -59.34
N ARG A 77 -2.67 34.16 -59.09
CA ARG A 77 -2.30 33.71 -57.74
C ARG A 77 -1.76 34.86 -56.90
N GLU A 78 -0.66 35.47 -57.34
CA GLU A 78 0.02 36.56 -56.62
C GLU A 78 -0.94 37.71 -56.28
N PHE A 79 -1.81 38.10 -57.22
CA PHE A 79 -2.81 39.14 -57.00
C PHE A 79 -3.82 38.79 -55.90
N ASN A 80 -4.32 37.56 -55.83
CA ASN A 80 -5.30 37.15 -54.82
C ASN A 80 -4.65 36.88 -53.46
N GLU A 81 -3.48 36.23 -53.41
CA GLU A 81 -2.73 36.00 -52.17
C GLU A 81 -2.43 37.33 -51.46
N ASN A 82 -1.97 38.34 -52.20
CA ASN A 82 -1.78 39.70 -51.66
C ASN A 82 -3.07 40.32 -51.08
N ILE A 83 -4.25 40.02 -51.66
CA ILE A 83 -5.54 40.47 -51.11
C ILE A 83 -5.88 39.69 -49.82
N PHE A 84 -5.69 38.38 -49.78
CA PHE A 84 -5.90 37.57 -48.57
C PHE A 84 -5.01 38.04 -47.42
N PHE A 85 -3.72 38.28 -47.66
CA PHE A 85 -2.79 38.79 -46.65
C PHE A 85 -3.18 40.20 -46.18
N ARG A 86 -3.46 41.13 -47.11
CA ARG A 86 -3.85 42.51 -46.76
C ARG A 86 -5.12 42.54 -45.90
N LEU A 87 -6.20 41.90 -46.34
CA LEU A 87 -7.47 41.91 -45.60
C LEU A 87 -7.36 41.19 -44.25
N SER A 88 -6.51 40.15 -44.16
CA SER A 88 -6.25 39.45 -42.90
C SER A 88 -5.46 40.31 -41.91
N ALA A 89 -4.48 41.08 -42.38
CA ALA A 89 -3.69 42.00 -41.57
C ALA A 89 -4.51 43.22 -41.13
N GLU A 90 -5.29 43.84 -42.04
CA GLU A 90 -6.24 44.92 -41.73
C GLU A 90 -7.25 44.50 -40.63
N ALA A 91 -7.84 43.31 -40.77
CA ALA A 91 -8.78 42.77 -39.79
C ALA A 91 -8.12 42.44 -38.44
N GLN A 92 -6.93 41.84 -38.44
CA GLN A 92 -6.19 41.53 -37.20
C GLN A 92 -5.78 42.82 -36.47
N SER A 93 -5.28 43.83 -37.19
CA SER A 93 -4.86 45.10 -36.59
C SER A 93 -6.00 45.86 -35.92
N LEU A 94 -7.26 45.73 -36.40
CA LEU A 94 -8.43 46.30 -35.71
C LEU A 94 -8.76 45.58 -34.40
N ILE A 95 -8.62 44.25 -34.37
CA ILE A 95 -8.84 43.44 -33.17
C ILE A 95 -7.79 43.81 -32.11
N ASP A 96 -6.52 43.84 -32.50
CA ASP A 96 -5.38 44.12 -31.62
C ASP A 96 -5.43 45.56 -31.08
N PHE A 97 -5.83 46.54 -31.93
CA PHE A 97 -6.05 47.93 -31.52
C PHE A 97 -7.17 48.05 -30.47
N PHE A 98 -8.30 47.36 -30.68
CA PHE A 98 -9.40 47.37 -29.71
C PHE A 98 -9.00 46.72 -28.37
N GLU A 99 -8.29 45.59 -28.39
CA GLU A 99 -7.77 44.97 -27.17
C GLU A 99 -6.83 45.91 -26.39
N ASN A 100 -5.96 46.63 -27.09
CA ASN A 100 -5.03 47.56 -26.46
C ASN A 100 -5.72 48.86 -25.97
N LYS A 101 -6.78 49.34 -26.65
CA LYS A 101 -7.63 50.43 -26.14
C LYS A 101 -8.30 50.06 -24.81
N ASN A 102 -8.84 48.83 -24.70
CA ASN A 102 -9.44 48.35 -23.44
C ASN A 102 -8.40 48.21 -22.30
N LYS A 103 -7.16 47.80 -22.60
CA LYS A 103 -6.05 47.78 -21.62
C LYS A 103 -5.66 49.19 -21.14
N LEU A 104 -5.76 50.20 -22.00
CA LEU A 104 -5.50 51.59 -21.63
C LEU A 104 -6.65 52.17 -20.80
N GLU A 105 -7.91 52.04 -21.23
CA GLU A 105 -9.08 52.58 -20.52
C GLU A 105 -9.28 51.97 -19.13
N SER A 106 -8.91 50.70 -18.93
CA SER A 106 -8.89 50.05 -17.61
C SER A 106 -7.79 50.54 -16.66
N SER A 107 -6.85 51.37 -17.13
CA SER A 107 -5.78 51.95 -16.31
C SER A 107 -5.99 53.42 -15.92
N SER A 108 -7.00 54.11 -16.49
CA SER A 108 -7.18 55.56 -16.32
C SER A 108 -8.61 55.99 -15.96
N ASN A 109 -9.13 55.56 -14.81
CA ASN A 109 -10.30 56.23 -14.20
C ASN A 109 -10.31 56.16 -12.66
N LYS A 110 -9.95 57.28 -12.01
CA LYS A 110 -10.07 57.48 -10.55
C LYS A 110 -10.75 58.82 -10.22
N SER A 111 -12.08 58.82 -10.13
CA SER A 111 -12.79 59.73 -9.20
C SER A 111 -14.28 59.40 -9.05
N ARG A 112 -14.73 59.25 -7.80
CA ARG A 112 -16.13 59.16 -7.31
C ARG A 112 -16.94 57.90 -7.70
N PRO A 113 -17.84 57.44 -6.81
CA PRO A 113 -17.72 57.36 -5.35
C PRO A 113 -17.77 55.89 -4.87
N ASP A 114 -17.71 55.69 -3.56
CA ASP A 114 -17.48 54.41 -2.88
C ASP A 114 -18.23 53.17 -3.41
N CYS A 115 -17.46 52.13 -3.75
CA CYS A 115 -17.83 50.75 -3.43
C CYS A 115 -16.55 49.94 -3.15
N HIS A 116 -16.13 49.92 -1.88
CA HIS A 116 -14.96 49.15 -1.44
C HIS A 116 -15.19 47.63 -1.49
N LEU A 117 -14.71 46.98 -2.56
CA LEU A 117 -14.32 45.56 -2.53
C LEU A 117 -12.80 45.44 -2.67
N LYS A 118 -12.10 45.59 -1.54
CA LYS A 118 -10.71 45.13 -1.41
C LYS A 118 -10.70 43.61 -1.48
N LEU A 119 -10.44 43.06 -2.66
CA LEU A 119 -10.16 41.63 -2.81
C LEU A 119 -8.99 41.23 -1.87
N PRO A 120 -9.05 40.06 -1.21
CA PRO A 120 -7.95 39.60 -0.37
C PRO A 120 -6.63 39.52 -1.16
N PRO A 121 -5.49 39.94 -0.60
CA PRO A 121 -4.21 39.86 -1.30
C PRO A 121 -3.88 38.40 -1.59
N ILE A 122 -3.54 38.10 -2.85
CA ILE A 122 -3.17 36.76 -3.30
C ILE A 122 -1.89 36.35 -2.59
N LYS A 123 -1.97 35.30 -1.76
CA LYS A 123 -0.81 34.77 -1.04
C LYS A 123 -0.12 33.71 -1.89
N ILE A 124 1.15 33.93 -2.22
CA ILE A 124 2.03 32.90 -2.78
C ILE A 124 2.29 31.87 -1.67
N THR A 125 2.00 30.60 -1.93
CA THR A 125 2.38 29.48 -1.08
C THR A 125 3.89 29.25 -1.16
N PRO A 126 4.61 29.10 -0.04
CA PRO A 126 6.02 28.74 -0.07
C PRO A 126 6.28 27.41 -0.79
N PHE A 127 7.41 27.32 -1.48
CA PHE A 127 7.84 26.13 -2.20
C PHE A 127 9.07 25.51 -1.53
N ASN A 128 8.93 24.25 -1.12
CA ASN A 128 9.92 23.48 -0.36
C ASN A 128 10.76 22.53 -1.23
N GLY A 129 10.48 22.42 -2.54
CA GLY A 129 11.15 21.49 -3.45
C GLY A 129 10.32 20.28 -3.89
N GLU A 130 9.07 20.14 -3.44
CA GLU A 130 8.17 19.07 -3.91
C GLU A 130 7.79 19.26 -5.39
N ALA A 131 8.28 18.40 -6.28
CA ALA A 131 8.02 18.45 -7.72
C ALA A 131 6.52 18.61 -8.07
N ASN A 132 5.62 17.92 -7.35
CA ASN A 132 4.16 17.97 -7.60
C ASN A 132 3.48 19.30 -7.17
N LYS A 133 4.24 20.26 -6.61
CA LYS A 133 3.84 21.65 -6.30
C LYS A 133 4.54 22.68 -7.21
N TRP A 134 5.60 22.27 -7.93
CA TRP A 134 6.45 23.19 -8.70
C TRP A 134 5.68 24.02 -9.72
N LEU A 135 4.85 23.39 -10.57
CA LEU A 135 4.05 24.09 -11.59
C LEU A 135 3.18 25.19 -10.96
N SER A 136 2.43 24.85 -9.90
CA SER A 136 1.56 25.80 -9.20
C SER A 136 2.32 26.97 -8.57
N PHE A 137 3.50 26.70 -7.97
CA PHE A 137 4.36 27.75 -7.45
C PHE A 137 4.93 28.64 -8.57
N ARG A 138 5.55 28.01 -9.58
CA ARG A 138 6.19 28.65 -10.73
C ARG A 138 5.21 29.59 -11.42
N ASP A 139 4.02 29.12 -11.78
CA ASP A 139 3.08 29.88 -12.58
C ASP A 139 2.45 31.04 -11.77
N THR A 140 2.20 30.83 -10.48
CA THR A 140 1.73 31.88 -9.56
C THR A 140 2.81 32.96 -9.34
N TYR A 141 4.04 32.56 -9.06
CA TYR A 141 5.16 33.47 -8.86
C TYR A 141 5.55 34.22 -10.14
N VAL A 142 5.46 33.55 -11.31
CA VAL A 142 5.72 34.17 -12.61
C VAL A 142 4.68 35.26 -12.92
N SER A 143 3.40 34.97 -12.69
CA SER A 143 2.29 35.90 -12.90
C SER A 143 2.34 37.12 -11.96
N LEU A 144 2.73 36.94 -10.70
CA LEU A 144 2.67 38.01 -9.69
C LEU A 144 3.98 38.80 -9.50
N VAL A 145 5.13 38.17 -9.73
CA VAL A 145 6.45 38.72 -9.36
C VAL A 145 7.45 38.72 -10.52
N HIS A 146 7.62 37.61 -11.26
CA HIS A 146 8.65 37.54 -12.32
C HIS A 146 8.37 38.50 -13.47
N ASN A 147 7.16 38.42 -14.04
CA ASN A 147 6.69 39.22 -15.17
C ASN A 147 6.24 40.64 -14.76
N ASN A 148 6.38 41.00 -13.48
CA ASN A 148 5.93 42.29 -12.97
C ASN A 148 7.04 43.33 -13.11
N GLU A 149 6.96 44.11 -14.19
CA GLU A 149 7.91 45.17 -14.53
C GLU A 149 7.99 46.31 -13.50
N THR A 150 6.99 46.45 -12.62
CA THR A 150 7.00 47.46 -11.54
C THR A 150 7.89 47.09 -10.35
N ILE A 151 8.35 45.83 -10.28
CA ILE A 151 9.23 45.35 -9.21
C ILE A 151 10.68 45.29 -9.73
N VAL A 152 11.59 46.01 -9.07
CA VAL A 152 13.03 45.91 -9.35
C VAL A 152 13.55 44.51 -9.01
N ASP A 153 14.43 43.94 -9.83
CA ASP A 153 14.84 42.52 -9.71
C ASP A 153 15.50 42.16 -8.37
N VAL A 154 16.17 43.12 -7.70
CA VAL A 154 16.63 42.98 -6.30
C VAL A 154 15.47 42.60 -5.36
N ASN A 155 14.33 43.29 -5.50
CA ASN A 155 13.13 43.02 -4.70
C ASN A 155 12.47 41.70 -5.12
N LYS A 156 12.45 41.36 -6.41
CA LYS A 156 12.01 40.03 -6.88
C LYS A 156 12.86 38.93 -6.22
N PHE A 157 14.17 39.10 -6.10
CA PHE A 157 15.05 38.13 -5.44
C PHE A 157 14.79 38.04 -3.92
N HIS A 158 14.51 39.16 -3.24
CA HIS A 158 14.06 39.11 -1.84
C HIS A 158 12.73 38.36 -1.68
N TYR A 159 11.74 38.57 -2.56
CA TYR A 159 10.51 37.76 -2.58
C TYR A 159 10.81 36.28 -2.88
N LEU A 160 11.70 35.98 -3.84
CA LEU A 160 12.09 34.62 -4.19
C LEU A 160 12.68 33.88 -2.99
N LYS A 161 13.65 34.47 -2.26
CA LYS A 161 14.20 33.86 -1.04
C LYS A 161 13.17 33.76 0.10
N THR A 162 12.14 34.62 0.13
CA THR A 162 11.07 34.58 1.15
C THR A 162 10.05 33.47 0.90
N TYR A 163 9.78 33.10 -0.36
CA TYR A 163 8.85 32.04 -0.74
C TYR A 163 9.51 30.68 -1.03
N LEU A 164 10.79 30.50 -0.67
CA LEU A 164 11.53 29.25 -0.87
C LEU A 164 12.03 28.68 0.46
N GLU A 165 11.64 27.43 0.72
CA GLU A 165 11.91 26.70 1.95
C GLU A 165 12.79 25.46 1.68
N GLY A 166 13.45 24.97 2.73
CA GLY A 166 14.15 23.69 2.72
C GLY A 166 15.09 23.47 1.51
N PRO A 167 15.03 22.30 0.84
CA PRO A 167 15.83 21.99 -0.34
C PRO A 167 15.78 23.04 -1.46
N ALA A 168 14.64 23.68 -1.71
CA ALA A 168 14.53 24.67 -2.78
C ALA A 168 15.22 26.00 -2.43
N SER A 169 15.18 26.40 -1.15
CA SER A 169 15.93 27.55 -0.64
C SER A 169 17.44 27.33 -0.77
N ALA A 170 17.91 26.11 -0.50
CA ALA A 170 19.33 25.76 -0.56
C ALA A 170 19.95 25.95 -1.95
N VAL A 171 19.18 25.78 -3.05
CA VAL A 171 19.66 25.96 -4.44
C VAL A 171 20.20 27.37 -4.71
N ILE A 172 19.59 28.39 -4.10
CA ILE A 172 19.94 29.80 -4.33
C ILE A 172 20.59 30.47 -3.12
N ASN A 173 20.90 29.71 -2.07
CA ASN A 173 21.45 30.25 -0.84
C ASN A 173 22.90 30.76 -1.02
N SER A 174 23.68 30.09 -1.86
CA SER A 174 25.04 30.49 -2.27
C SER A 174 25.10 31.75 -3.14
N VAL A 175 23.96 32.20 -3.68
CA VAL A 175 23.89 33.39 -4.55
C VAL A 175 23.62 34.63 -3.70
N SER A 176 24.51 35.62 -3.78
CA SER A 176 24.37 36.92 -3.12
C SER A 176 23.25 37.76 -3.76
N VAL A 177 22.51 38.51 -2.95
CA VAL A 177 21.36 39.29 -3.44
C VAL A 177 21.86 40.53 -4.19
N SER A 178 21.72 40.52 -5.51
CA SER A 178 21.95 41.64 -6.44
C SER A 178 20.88 41.60 -7.54
N SER A 179 20.72 42.69 -8.29
CA SER A 179 19.77 42.78 -9.40
C SER A 179 20.11 41.76 -10.50
N ASP A 180 21.39 41.72 -10.89
CA ASP A 180 21.91 40.85 -11.95
C ASP A 180 21.75 39.37 -11.58
N ASN A 181 22.00 39.06 -10.31
CA ASN A 181 21.94 37.71 -9.73
C ASN A 181 20.52 37.14 -9.64
N TYR A 182 19.46 37.95 -9.73
CA TYR A 182 18.09 37.45 -9.76
C TYR A 182 17.86 36.50 -10.95
N SER A 183 18.36 36.89 -12.13
CA SER A 183 18.26 36.09 -13.36
C SER A 183 18.92 34.72 -13.21
N LEU A 184 20.11 34.68 -12.59
CA LEU A 184 20.86 33.47 -12.29
C LEU A 184 20.16 32.60 -11.22
N ALA A 185 19.65 33.20 -10.15
CA ALA A 185 18.93 32.49 -9.09
C ALA A 185 17.66 31.82 -9.63
N TRP A 186 16.89 32.51 -10.48
CA TRP A 186 15.72 31.93 -11.15
C TRP A 186 16.11 30.81 -12.12
N LYS A 187 17.17 31.01 -12.91
CA LYS A 187 17.70 29.99 -13.84
C LYS A 187 18.11 28.70 -13.11
N LEU A 188 18.86 28.80 -12.01
CA LEU A 188 19.26 27.65 -11.19
C LEU A 188 18.06 26.90 -10.59
N LEU A 189 17.01 27.62 -10.21
CA LEU A 189 15.77 27.01 -9.70
C LEU A 189 15.05 26.22 -10.80
N CYS A 190 14.94 26.79 -12.02
CA CYS A 190 14.37 26.09 -13.17
C CYS A 190 15.21 24.91 -13.64
N GLU A 191 16.55 25.02 -13.67
CA GLU A 191 17.45 23.90 -13.97
C GLU A 191 17.29 22.72 -12.99
N ARG A 192 16.96 23.02 -11.73
CA ARG A 192 16.74 22.00 -10.69
C ARG A 192 15.34 21.38 -10.72
N TYR A 193 14.28 22.17 -10.99
CA TYR A 193 12.90 21.76 -10.78
C TYR A 193 12.00 21.76 -12.03
N ASP A 194 12.33 22.50 -13.09
CA ASP A 194 11.53 22.58 -14.33
C ASP A 194 11.85 21.46 -15.35
N ASN A 195 12.52 20.39 -14.90
CA ASN A 195 12.84 19.24 -15.73
C ASN A 195 11.56 18.45 -16.08
N LYS A 196 10.97 18.74 -17.24
CA LYS A 196 9.74 18.12 -17.76
C LYS A 196 9.71 16.60 -17.58
N ARG A 197 10.79 15.88 -17.88
CA ARG A 197 10.85 14.41 -17.77
C ARG A 197 10.71 13.93 -16.33
N LEU A 198 11.29 14.66 -15.36
CA LEU A 198 11.14 14.33 -13.93
C LEU A 198 9.75 14.70 -13.41
N LEU A 199 9.17 15.83 -13.86
CA LEU A 199 7.80 16.23 -13.52
C LEU A 199 6.77 15.22 -14.04
N ILE A 200 6.90 14.78 -15.31
CA ILE A 200 6.07 13.73 -15.92
C ILE A 200 6.19 12.43 -15.11
N ASN A 201 7.41 11.96 -14.85
CA ASN A 201 7.65 10.74 -14.08
C ASN A 201 7.05 10.79 -12.66
N GLU A 202 7.15 11.92 -11.95
CA GLU A 202 6.63 12.03 -10.59
C GLU A 202 5.09 12.11 -10.57
N HIS A 203 4.45 12.81 -11.53
CA HIS A 203 2.99 12.82 -11.64
C HIS A 203 2.42 11.46 -12.07
N ILE A 204 3.10 10.72 -12.95
CA ILE A 204 2.77 9.32 -13.27
C ILE A 204 2.93 8.44 -12.01
N LYS A 205 4.05 8.55 -11.30
CA LYS A 205 4.29 7.84 -10.04
C LYS A 205 3.22 8.13 -9.00
N CYS A 206 2.75 9.38 -8.88
CA CYS A 206 1.61 9.73 -8.02
C CYS A 206 0.31 9.02 -8.43
N LEU A 207 0.00 8.88 -9.73
CA LEU A 207 -1.18 8.14 -10.21
C LEU A 207 -1.11 6.65 -9.83
N PHE A 208 0.02 5.96 -10.10
CA PHE A 208 0.18 4.54 -9.76
C PHE A 208 0.17 4.29 -8.24
N SER A 209 0.72 5.24 -7.47
CA SER A 209 0.85 5.16 -6.00
C SER A 209 -0.41 5.56 -5.21
N ILE A 210 -1.55 5.81 -5.88
CA ILE A 210 -2.83 6.06 -5.21
C ILE A 210 -3.18 4.92 -4.23
N GLU A 211 -3.59 5.24 -3.01
CA GLU A 211 -4.00 4.27 -1.99
C GLU A 211 -5.33 3.60 -2.36
N SER A 212 -5.46 2.30 -2.05
CA SER A 212 -6.69 1.54 -2.27
C SER A 212 -7.71 1.76 -1.15
N LEU A 213 -8.94 2.11 -1.51
CA LEU A 213 -10.06 2.27 -0.59
C LEU A 213 -10.51 0.91 -0.03
N THR A 214 -10.25 0.63 1.24
CA THR A 214 -10.63 -0.65 1.87
C THR A 214 -12.10 -0.73 2.28
N LYS A 215 -12.83 0.40 2.31
CA LYS A 215 -14.23 0.54 2.74
C LYS A 215 -14.89 1.72 2.02
N GLU A 216 -16.22 1.68 1.89
CA GLU A 216 -17.03 2.80 1.36
C GLU A 216 -16.75 4.10 2.14
N SER A 217 -16.29 5.14 1.45
CA SER A 217 -16.00 6.45 2.07
C SER A 217 -16.18 7.62 1.08
N HIS A 218 -17.05 8.58 1.41
CA HIS A 218 -17.23 9.79 0.60
C HIS A 218 -15.95 10.64 0.52
N SER A 219 -15.23 10.82 1.64
CA SER A 219 -13.94 11.53 1.64
C SER A 219 -12.85 10.75 0.89
N GLY A 220 -12.88 9.42 0.92
CA GLY A 220 -11.96 8.58 0.15
C GLY A 220 -12.19 8.70 -1.36
N LEU A 221 -13.44 8.59 -1.81
CA LEU A 221 -13.80 8.77 -3.23
C LEU A 221 -13.50 10.20 -3.71
N ARG A 222 -13.71 11.20 -2.87
CA ARG A 222 -13.36 12.60 -3.18
C ARG A 222 -11.85 12.78 -3.34
N ASN A 223 -11.05 12.26 -2.41
CA ASN A 223 -9.59 12.30 -2.50
C ASN A 223 -9.06 11.55 -3.74
N LEU A 224 -9.70 10.45 -4.15
CA LEU A 224 -9.42 9.75 -5.40
C LEU A 224 -9.68 10.64 -6.62
N ILE A 225 -10.86 11.27 -6.71
CA ILE A 225 -11.21 12.22 -7.78
C ILE A 225 -10.19 13.37 -7.84
N ASP A 226 -9.91 13.99 -6.70
CA ASP A 226 -9.04 15.17 -6.59
C ASP A 226 -7.57 14.81 -6.95
N THR A 227 -7.10 13.62 -6.55
CA THR A 227 -5.74 13.13 -6.87
C THR A 227 -5.58 12.75 -8.34
N LEU A 228 -6.57 12.09 -8.95
CA LEU A 228 -6.57 11.81 -10.39
C LEU A 228 -6.58 13.12 -11.19
N SER A 229 -7.51 14.02 -10.86
CA SER A 229 -7.67 15.34 -11.52
C SER A 229 -6.39 16.18 -11.43
N LYS A 230 -5.77 16.27 -10.23
CA LYS A 230 -4.52 17.02 -10.03
C LYS A 230 -3.41 16.54 -10.97
N ASN A 231 -3.17 15.23 -11.01
CA ASN A 231 -2.02 14.68 -11.73
C ASN A 231 -2.25 14.65 -13.25
N LEU A 232 -3.47 14.35 -13.71
CA LEU A 232 -3.80 14.41 -15.14
C LEU A 232 -3.74 15.84 -15.69
N ASN A 233 -4.29 16.83 -14.97
CA ASN A 233 -4.18 18.23 -15.39
C ASN A 233 -2.72 18.70 -15.46
N ALA A 234 -1.87 18.26 -14.52
CA ALA A 234 -0.44 18.56 -14.57
C ALA A 234 0.28 17.90 -15.76
N LEU A 235 -0.05 16.64 -16.08
CA LEU A 235 0.49 15.92 -17.24
C LEU A 235 0.04 16.55 -18.56
N HIS A 236 -1.21 16.98 -18.66
CA HIS A 236 -1.73 17.73 -19.82
C HIS A 236 -0.97 19.05 -20.03
N ILE A 237 -0.73 19.82 -18.95
CA ILE A 237 0.09 21.06 -18.99
C ILE A 237 1.55 20.79 -19.38
N LEU A 238 2.08 19.60 -19.07
CA LEU A 238 3.43 19.17 -19.47
C LEU A 238 3.51 18.71 -20.94
N GLY A 239 2.37 18.47 -21.60
CA GLY A 239 2.25 18.08 -23.01
C GLY A 239 1.89 16.62 -23.26
N GLU A 240 1.49 15.86 -22.23
CA GLU A 240 1.08 14.46 -22.39
C GLU A 240 -0.37 14.33 -22.89
N PRO A 241 -0.68 13.34 -23.75
CA PRO A 241 -2.00 13.16 -24.37
C PRO A 241 -3.00 12.45 -23.43
N THR A 242 -3.26 13.06 -22.28
CA THR A 242 -4.17 12.54 -21.23
C THR A 242 -5.60 12.34 -21.74
N ASP A 243 -6.00 13.07 -22.78
CA ASP A 243 -7.26 12.98 -23.53
C ASP A 243 -7.50 11.61 -24.19
N LYS A 244 -6.48 10.74 -24.25
CA LYS A 244 -6.56 9.41 -24.87
C LYS A 244 -6.36 8.27 -23.87
N TRP A 245 -6.30 8.58 -22.57
CA TRP A 245 -5.92 7.60 -21.54
C TRP A 245 -7.11 7.04 -20.75
N ASP A 246 -8.35 7.41 -21.09
CA ASP A 246 -9.58 7.03 -20.38
C ASP A 246 -9.62 5.57 -19.94
N THR A 247 -9.47 4.63 -20.88
CA THR A 247 -9.51 3.19 -20.59
C THR A 247 -8.43 2.75 -19.58
N LEU A 248 -7.23 3.34 -19.66
CA LEU A 248 -6.10 3.01 -18.79
C LEU A 248 -6.29 3.58 -17.38
N ILE A 249 -6.72 4.84 -17.28
CA ILE A 249 -6.95 5.49 -15.98
C ILE A 249 -8.18 4.91 -15.29
N ILE A 250 -9.28 4.63 -16.01
CA ILE A 250 -10.47 3.98 -15.44
C ILE A 250 -10.11 2.59 -14.89
N PHE A 251 -9.33 1.80 -15.62
CA PHE A 251 -8.85 0.49 -15.13
C PHE A 251 -7.94 0.63 -13.89
N LEU A 252 -6.98 1.56 -13.93
CA LEU A 252 -6.06 1.79 -12.81
C LEU A 252 -6.79 2.32 -11.56
N ALA A 253 -7.80 3.18 -11.72
CA ALA A 253 -8.56 3.77 -10.64
C ALA A 253 -9.67 2.85 -10.11
N SER A 254 -10.32 2.03 -10.95
CA SER A 254 -11.33 1.07 -10.50
C SER A 254 -10.71 -0.01 -9.61
N ALA A 255 -9.46 -0.39 -9.86
CA ALA A 255 -8.65 -1.25 -9.01
C ALA A 255 -8.25 -0.62 -7.64
N LYS A 256 -8.54 0.67 -7.40
CA LYS A 256 -8.36 1.35 -6.11
C LYS A 256 -9.67 1.53 -5.34
N LEU A 257 -10.82 1.10 -5.88
CA LEU A 257 -12.13 1.23 -5.23
C LEU A 257 -12.36 0.11 -4.20
N ASP A 258 -13.22 0.39 -3.21
CA ASP A 258 -13.75 -0.63 -2.31
C ASP A 258 -14.62 -1.64 -3.07
N SER A 259 -14.78 -2.86 -2.57
CA SER A 259 -15.49 -3.93 -3.27
C SER A 259 -16.98 -3.64 -3.55
N VAL A 260 -17.63 -2.80 -2.74
CA VAL A 260 -19.04 -2.40 -2.94
C VAL A 260 -19.15 -1.32 -4.02
N THR A 261 -18.22 -0.38 -4.04
CA THR A 261 -18.17 0.69 -5.06
C THR A 261 -17.62 0.20 -6.40
N SER A 262 -16.64 -0.71 -6.41
CA SER A 262 -16.16 -1.40 -7.60
C SER A 262 -17.28 -2.22 -8.26
N ARG A 263 -18.04 -3.00 -7.49
CA ARG A 263 -19.23 -3.70 -7.98
C ARG A 263 -20.25 -2.74 -8.62
N LYS A 264 -20.57 -1.64 -7.94
CA LYS A 264 -21.51 -0.63 -8.47
C LYS A 264 -20.98 0.12 -9.70
N TRP A 265 -19.65 0.20 -9.87
CA TRP A 265 -19.06 0.73 -11.09
C TRP A 265 -19.28 -0.22 -12.27
N GLU A 266 -19.03 -1.52 -12.10
CA GLU A 266 -19.29 -2.50 -13.18
C GLU A 266 -20.81 -2.63 -13.48
N GLU A 267 -21.67 -2.53 -12.46
CA GLU A 267 -23.14 -2.44 -12.65
C GLU A 267 -23.57 -1.18 -13.43
N TYR A 268 -22.89 -0.03 -13.24
CA TYR A 268 -23.12 1.19 -14.02
C TYR A 268 -22.57 1.04 -15.46
N ARG A 269 -21.32 0.58 -15.59
CA ARG A 269 -20.60 0.35 -16.85
C ARG A 269 -21.25 -0.68 -17.74
N SER A 270 -21.97 -1.67 -17.20
CA SER A 270 -22.73 -2.65 -17.99
C SER A 270 -23.80 -2.04 -18.92
N ASN A 271 -24.08 -0.73 -18.79
CA ASN A 271 -24.99 0.02 -19.66
C ASN A 271 -24.26 0.91 -20.70
N LYS A 272 -22.92 0.82 -20.81
CA LYS A 272 -22.07 1.62 -21.72
C LYS A 272 -20.85 0.83 -22.18
N ASP A 273 -20.77 0.49 -23.47
CA ASP A 273 -19.65 -0.29 -24.04
C ASP A 273 -18.27 0.38 -23.87
N ALA A 274 -18.23 1.71 -23.86
CA ALA A 274 -17.02 2.50 -23.63
C ALA A 274 -17.33 3.73 -22.73
N PRO A 275 -17.11 3.66 -21.40
CA PRO A 275 -17.23 4.82 -20.52
C PRO A 275 -16.03 5.76 -20.66
N THR A 276 -16.29 7.06 -20.55
CA THR A 276 -15.26 8.12 -20.52
C THR A 276 -14.76 8.39 -19.09
N LEU A 277 -13.65 9.14 -18.95
CA LEU A 277 -13.19 9.62 -17.64
C LEU A 277 -14.22 10.54 -16.97
N ASP A 278 -14.93 11.35 -17.74
CA ASP A 278 -16.03 12.17 -17.21
C ASP A 278 -17.17 11.30 -16.67
N ASP A 279 -17.58 10.23 -17.38
CA ASP A 279 -18.56 9.26 -16.87
C ASP A 279 -18.11 8.62 -15.53
N PHE A 280 -16.83 8.28 -15.43
CA PHE A 280 -16.24 7.70 -14.22
C PHE A 280 -16.21 8.73 -13.06
N TYR A 281 -15.78 9.96 -13.32
CA TYR A 281 -15.83 11.04 -12.34
C TYR A 281 -17.27 11.33 -11.89
N ASP A 282 -18.24 11.34 -12.80
CA ASP A 282 -19.63 11.60 -12.47
C ASP A 282 -20.24 10.45 -11.64
N PHE A 283 -19.91 9.19 -11.95
CA PHE A 283 -20.23 8.06 -11.09
C PHE A 283 -19.65 8.22 -9.68
N LEU A 284 -18.35 8.51 -9.56
CA LEU A 284 -17.68 8.66 -8.26
C LEU A 284 -18.25 9.84 -7.45
N ARG A 285 -18.56 10.97 -8.11
CA ARG A 285 -19.22 12.14 -7.49
C ARG A 285 -20.61 11.78 -6.97
N LYS A 286 -21.46 11.17 -7.80
CA LYS A 286 -22.82 10.72 -7.42
C LYS A 286 -22.75 9.72 -6.26
N ARG A 287 -21.83 8.76 -6.32
CA ARG A 287 -21.58 7.78 -5.25
C ARG A 287 -21.11 8.42 -3.95
N SER A 288 -20.21 9.39 -4.02
CA SER A 288 -19.76 10.18 -2.87
C SER A 288 -20.92 10.94 -2.22
N MET A 289 -21.75 11.62 -3.01
CA MET A 289 -22.93 12.35 -2.52
C MET A 289 -23.95 11.42 -1.85
N VAL A 290 -24.17 10.22 -2.39
CA VAL A 290 -25.05 9.22 -1.75
C VAL A 290 -24.49 8.76 -0.41
N LEU A 291 -23.19 8.46 -0.31
CA LEU A 291 -22.54 8.06 0.95
C LEU A 291 -22.53 9.19 1.99
N GLU A 292 -22.32 10.43 1.55
CA GLU A 292 -22.38 11.64 2.38
C GLU A 292 -23.80 11.85 2.93
N THR A 293 -24.83 11.74 2.08
CA THR A 293 -26.24 11.83 2.48
C THR A 293 -26.65 10.70 3.45
N MET A 294 -26.17 9.47 3.22
CA MET A 294 -26.40 8.34 4.14
C MET A 294 -25.71 8.52 5.49
N ASN A 295 -24.58 9.22 5.56
CA ASN A 295 -23.95 9.61 6.83
C ASN A 295 -24.72 10.75 7.53
N VAL A 296 -25.22 11.75 6.79
CA VAL A 296 -26.05 12.85 7.35
C VAL A 296 -27.36 12.33 7.97
N ASN A 297 -27.92 11.23 7.44
CA ASN A 297 -29.11 10.58 7.99
C ASN A 297 -28.86 9.80 9.29
N LYS A 298 -27.63 9.70 9.80
CA LYS A 298 -27.38 9.36 11.21
C LYS A 298 -27.63 10.61 12.06
N PRO A 299 -28.29 10.51 13.22
CA PRO A 299 -28.60 11.68 14.06
C PRO A 299 -27.30 12.38 14.50
N SER A 300 -26.99 13.47 13.82
CA SER A 300 -25.71 14.15 13.92
C SER A 300 -25.63 14.91 15.25
N LYS A 301 -24.71 14.50 16.13
CA LYS A 301 -24.36 15.32 17.31
C LYS A 301 -23.74 16.63 16.79
N VAL A 302 -24.41 17.74 17.07
CA VAL A 302 -24.05 19.06 16.52
C VAL A 302 -22.72 19.53 17.11
N ASP A 303 -21.71 19.65 16.24
CA ASP A 303 -20.43 20.27 16.56
C ASP A 303 -20.60 21.79 16.81
N LYS A 304 -20.88 22.17 18.06
CA LYS A 304 -20.64 23.53 18.53
C LYS A 304 -19.14 23.74 18.72
N ARG A 305 -18.45 24.18 17.66
CA ARG A 305 -17.08 24.70 17.75
C ARG A 305 -17.05 25.95 18.64
N LEU A 306 -16.68 25.77 19.89
CA LEU A 306 -16.00 26.80 20.68
C LEU A 306 -14.55 26.35 20.88
N SER A 307 -13.61 27.25 20.67
CA SER A 307 -12.19 26.97 20.84
C SER A 307 -11.81 26.96 22.32
N PHE A 308 -11.48 25.80 22.88
CA PHE A 308 -10.18 25.54 23.53
C PHE A 308 -10.08 24.08 24.03
N SER A 309 -8.88 23.50 23.90
CA SER A 309 -8.29 22.41 24.72
C SER A 309 -9.00 21.04 24.88
N ASN A 310 -8.19 19.98 24.78
CA ASN A 310 -8.33 18.67 25.44
C ASN A 310 -9.72 17.99 25.50
N THR A 311 -9.89 16.89 24.74
CA THR A 311 -9.89 15.54 25.33
C THR A 311 -9.87 14.41 24.27
N LYS A 312 -9.59 13.19 24.74
CA LYS A 312 -9.44 11.94 23.94
C LYS A 312 -10.79 11.35 23.55
N SER A 313 -10.84 10.59 22.45
CA SER A 313 -11.80 9.50 22.29
C SER A 313 -11.16 8.28 21.64
N PHE A 314 -11.29 7.13 22.30
CA PHE A 314 -11.09 5.81 21.69
C PHE A 314 -12.43 5.35 21.13
N LEU A 315 -12.44 4.71 19.95
CA LEU A 315 -13.54 3.83 19.56
C LEU A 315 -13.00 2.51 18.99
N SER A 316 -13.01 1.48 19.84
CA SER A 316 -12.90 0.09 19.37
C SER A 316 -14.16 -0.26 18.57
N SER A 317 -14.00 -0.91 17.42
CA SER A 317 -15.13 -1.42 16.63
C SER A 317 -15.64 -2.72 17.26
N SER A 318 -16.71 -2.65 18.06
CA SER A 318 -17.42 -3.85 18.50
C SER A 318 -18.13 -4.53 17.34
N ILE A 319 -18.03 -5.86 17.25
CA ILE A 319 -18.81 -6.67 16.31
C ILE A 319 -20.29 -6.61 16.73
N GLU A 320 -21.18 -6.27 15.80
CA GLU A 320 -22.62 -6.31 16.03
C GLU A 320 -23.18 -7.71 15.76
N SER A 321 -23.66 -8.38 16.81
CA SER A 321 -24.52 -9.56 16.72
C SER A 321 -25.60 -9.46 17.81
N PRO A 322 -26.90 -9.50 17.47
CA PRO A 322 -27.97 -9.20 18.43
C PRO A 322 -28.26 -10.37 19.39
N SER A 323 -27.93 -10.22 20.68
CA SER A 323 -28.32 -11.15 21.76
C SER A 323 -29.46 -10.57 22.63
N PRO A 324 -30.58 -11.27 22.83
CA PRO A 324 -31.83 -10.67 23.35
C PRO A 324 -31.95 -10.63 24.90
N PHE A 325 -30.93 -10.20 25.64
CA PHE A 325 -30.98 -10.09 27.12
C PHE A 325 -30.25 -8.88 27.71
N ALA A 326 -30.99 -7.86 28.15
CA ALA A 326 -30.63 -6.92 29.26
C ALA A 326 -31.70 -5.83 29.51
N GLN A 327 -32.92 -6.18 29.93
CA GLN A 327 -33.84 -5.19 30.53
C GLN A 327 -33.53 -5.00 32.02
N CYS A 328 -33.57 -3.74 32.48
CA CYS A 328 -33.33 -3.38 33.87
C CYS A 328 -34.39 -3.99 34.80
N LEU A 329 -33.97 -4.85 35.74
CA LEU A 329 -34.84 -5.57 36.66
C LEU A 329 -35.71 -4.69 37.58
N LEU A 330 -35.44 -3.38 37.67
CA LEU A 330 -36.22 -2.43 38.48
C LEU A 330 -37.19 -1.53 37.69
N CYS A 331 -36.94 -1.24 36.41
CA CYS A 331 -37.78 -0.34 35.62
C CYS A 331 -38.07 -0.82 34.19
N LYS A 332 -37.65 -2.05 33.84
CA LYS A 332 -37.89 -2.75 32.56
C LYS A 332 -37.42 -2.03 31.29
N GLN A 333 -36.51 -1.07 31.40
CA GLN A 333 -35.89 -0.38 30.26
C GLN A 333 -34.47 -0.91 29.98
N ASN A 334 -33.97 -0.71 28.76
CA ASN A 334 -32.68 -1.25 28.30
C ASN A 334 -31.48 -0.47 28.89
N HIS A 335 -31.09 -0.81 30.11
CA HIS A 335 -29.85 -0.40 30.78
C HIS A 335 -29.54 -1.37 31.94
N LYS A 336 -28.30 -1.39 32.43
CA LYS A 336 -27.90 -2.26 33.55
C LYS A 336 -28.34 -1.68 34.90
N LEU A 337 -28.48 -2.53 35.92
CA LEU A 337 -29.06 -2.13 37.21
C LEU A 337 -28.32 -0.96 37.89
N TYR A 338 -27.00 -0.88 37.75
CA TYR A 338 -26.18 0.21 38.28
C TYR A 338 -26.28 1.52 37.47
N GLU A 339 -26.81 1.49 36.24
CA GLU A 339 -27.13 2.68 35.45
C GLU A 339 -28.48 3.28 35.83
N CYS A 340 -29.41 2.45 36.36
CA CYS A 340 -30.79 2.82 36.65
C CYS A 340 -30.92 3.99 37.64
N ASN A 341 -31.49 5.11 37.17
CA ASN A 341 -31.73 6.29 38.01
C ASN A 341 -32.71 6.00 39.16
N THR A 342 -33.71 5.14 38.96
CA THR A 342 -34.66 4.69 40.00
C THR A 342 -34.00 3.81 41.08
N PHE A 343 -32.85 3.18 40.78
CA PHE A 343 -32.05 2.49 41.77
C PHE A 343 -31.12 3.46 42.52
N LYS A 344 -30.52 4.43 41.80
CA LYS A 344 -29.68 5.49 42.37
C LYS A 344 -30.44 6.41 43.32
N SER A 345 -31.72 6.70 43.07
CA SER A 345 -32.54 7.56 43.94
C SER A 345 -32.96 6.91 45.26
N LEU A 346 -32.83 5.59 45.42
CA LEU A 346 -33.11 4.93 46.70
C LEU A 346 -32.03 5.21 47.75
N PRO A 347 -32.37 5.31 49.05
CA PRO A 347 -31.39 5.28 50.15
C PRO A 347 -30.53 4.02 50.14
N VAL A 348 -29.30 4.10 50.65
CA VAL A 348 -28.30 3.00 50.58
C VAL A 348 -28.80 1.71 51.23
N SER A 349 -29.45 1.79 52.39
CA SER A 349 -30.11 0.67 53.07
C SER A 349 -31.16 -0.02 52.17
N ASN A 350 -31.98 0.77 51.49
CA ASN A 350 -33.00 0.27 50.58
C ASN A 350 -32.40 -0.32 49.30
N ARG A 351 -31.29 0.22 48.77
CA ARG A 351 -30.54 -0.39 47.65
C ARG A 351 -30.04 -1.79 48.02
N ILE A 352 -29.43 -1.95 49.20
CA ILE A 352 -28.92 -3.23 49.70
C ILE A 352 -30.05 -4.25 49.85
N ASN A 353 -31.18 -3.86 50.44
CA ASN A 353 -32.33 -4.76 50.59
C ASN A 353 -32.97 -5.12 49.23
N LYS A 354 -33.00 -4.19 48.27
CA LYS A 354 -33.50 -4.45 46.90
C LYS A 354 -32.59 -5.43 46.15
N LEU A 355 -31.26 -5.31 46.30
CA LEU A 355 -30.29 -6.28 45.75
C LEU A 355 -30.45 -7.68 46.36
N LYS A 356 -30.66 -7.78 47.68
CA LYS A 356 -30.92 -9.07 48.36
C LYS A 356 -32.17 -9.75 47.81
N LEU A 357 -33.28 -9.02 47.65
CA LEU A 357 -34.53 -9.54 47.08
C LEU A 357 -34.38 -9.97 45.61
N LEU A 358 -33.64 -9.22 44.80
CA LEU A 358 -33.35 -9.59 43.41
C LEU A 358 -32.50 -10.86 43.34
N ASN A 359 -31.44 -11.00 44.16
CA ASN A 359 -30.62 -12.21 44.19
C ASN A 359 -31.39 -13.43 44.75
N GLN A 360 -32.36 -13.25 45.65
CA GLN A 360 -33.27 -14.32 46.07
C GLN A 360 -34.21 -14.76 44.93
N SER A 361 -34.58 -13.85 44.04
CA SER A 361 -35.43 -14.15 42.88
C SER A 361 -34.70 -15.04 41.86
N PHE A 362 -33.41 -14.79 41.59
CA PHE A 362 -32.59 -15.63 40.72
C PHE A 362 -32.40 -17.05 41.27
N LYS A 363 -32.16 -17.20 42.58
CA LYS A 363 -31.98 -18.53 43.21
C LYS A 363 -33.20 -19.45 43.16
N ILE A 364 -34.38 -18.95 42.80
CA ILE A 364 -35.59 -19.76 42.61
C ILE A 364 -35.69 -20.28 41.16
N GLN A 365 -35.01 -19.66 40.19
CA GLN A 365 -34.99 -20.12 38.79
C GLN A 365 -33.89 -21.15 38.49
N GLU A 366 -32.87 -21.29 39.35
CA GLU A 366 -31.79 -22.29 39.19
C GLU A 366 -32.12 -23.66 39.82
N GLN A 367 -33.30 -23.85 40.43
CA GLN A 367 -33.71 -25.12 41.05
C GLN A 367 -34.58 -26.01 40.16
N SER A 368 -34.69 -25.72 38.86
CA SER A 368 -35.41 -26.58 37.89
C SER A 368 -34.50 -27.42 36.98
N ASP A 369 -33.17 -27.33 37.09
CA ASP A 369 -32.25 -28.13 36.27
C ASP A 369 -31.05 -28.72 37.04
N ASN A 370 -31.19 -30.01 37.38
CA ASN A 370 -30.15 -31.05 37.41
C ASN A 370 -28.85 -30.87 38.25
N ASN A 371 -28.91 -31.39 39.48
CA ASN A 371 -27.91 -32.27 40.12
C ASN A 371 -26.45 -32.28 39.62
N SER A 372 -25.51 -31.87 40.49
CA SER A 372 -24.17 -32.49 40.61
C SER A 372 -23.55 -32.30 42.00
N LYS A 373 -22.51 -33.07 42.31
CA LYS A 373 -22.11 -33.40 43.70
C LYS A 373 -20.88 -32.62 44.21
N ASN A 374 -20.91 -32.36 45.53
CA ASN A 374 -19.79 -32.25 46.49
C ASN A 374 -18.67 -31.19 46.28
N LEU A 375 -18.70 -30.16 47.15
CA LEU A 375 -17.76 -29.89 48.28
C LEU A 375 -16.33 -30.51 48.26
N PRO A 376 -15.30 -29.94 48.95
CA PRO A 376 -15.31 -28.82 49.95
C PRO A 376 -14.11 -27.81 49.76
N THR A 377 -13.62 -26.93 50.66
CA THR A 377 -13.95 -26.40 52.03
C THR A 377 -13.31 -24.99 52.26
N LEU A 378 -13.69 -24.31 53.36
CA LEU A 378 -12.89 -23.43 54.25
C LEU A 378 -12.29 -22.06 53.81
N SER A 379 -12.86 -21.00 54.41
CA SER A 379 -12.28 -19.69 54.78
C SER A 379 -11.32 -19.84 56.02
N PRO A 380 -10.73 -18.79 56.68
CA PRO A 380 -11.24 -17.41 56.89
C PRO A 380 -10.18 -16.25 56.96
N ALA A 381 -10.63 -15.10 57.47
CA ALA A 381 -9.86 -13.99 58.08
C ALA A 381 -9.04 -13.06 57.14
N ALA A 382 -8.79 -11.79 57.50
CA ALA A 382 -9.57 -10.85 58.33
C ALA A 382 -9.12 -9.42 58.02
N THR A 383 -10.04 -8.47 57.84
CA THR A 383 -9.70 -7.08 57.52
C THR A 383 -9.43 -6.26 58.78
N VAL A 384 -8.20 -5.80 58.97
CA VAL A 384 -7.88 -4.64 59.81
C VAL A 384 -7.77 -3.42 58.89
N ALA A 385 -8.37 -2.31 59.31
CA ALA A 385 -8.39 -1.08 58.52
C ALA A 385 -7.21 -0.16 58.84
N THR A 386 -6.69 0.54 57.83
CA THR A 386 -6.32 1.96 57.97
C THR A 386 -6.20 2.64 56.61
N ASP A 387 -6.72 3.87 56.57
CA ASP A 387 -6.40 5.02 55.73
C ASP A 387 -6.40 4.95 54.19
N SER A 388 -6.76 6.10 53.61
CA SER A 388 -6.99 6.30 52.19
C SER A 388 -5.87 7.14 51.58
N GLU A 389 -5.09 6.56 50.66
CA GLU A 389 -4.38 7.35 49.65
C GLU A 389 -5.14 7.29 48.32
N VAL A 390 -5.24 8.45 47.65
CA VAL A 390 -5.94 8.59 46.37
C VAL A 390 -5.02 8.11 45.24
N PRO A 391 -5.42 7.12 44.40
CA PRO A 391 -4.61 6.71 43.27
C PRO A 391 -4.48 7.84 42.24
N SER A 392 -3.31 8.48 42.20
CA SER A 392 -2.94 9.39 41.11
C SER A 392 -2.83 8.59 39.80
N SER A 393 -3.43 9.06 38.71
CA SER A 393 -3.51 8.30 37.46
C SER A 393 -2.16 8.22 36.74
N SER A 394 -1.40 7.16 37.05
CA SER A 394 -0.20 6.74 36.34
C SER A 394 -0.54 6.29 34.91
N ALA A 395 -0.45 7.22 33.96
CA ALA A 395 -0.62 6.91 32.54
C ALA A 395 0.71 6.39 31.96
N SER A 396 0.87 5.07 31.94
CA SER A 396 1.85 4.39 31.08
C SER A 396 1.59 4.71 29.60
N VAL A 397 2.65 4.75 28.80
CA VAL A 397 2.55 4.92 27.34
C VAL A 397 3.09 3.65 26.66
N SER A 398 2.41 2.53 26.88
CA SER A 398 2.64 1.30 26.11
C SER A 398 1.87 1.36 24.79
N MET A 399 2.59 1.46 23.67
CA MET A 399 1.99 1.44 22.33
C MET A 399 1.80 -0.01 21.84
N THR A 400 0.75 -0.69 22.31
CA THR A 400 0.33 -1.98 21.74
C THR A 400 -0.96 -1.81 20.94
N ALA A 401 -0.86 -1.75 19.62
CA ALA A 401 -2.04 -1.89 18.77
C ALA A 401 -2.59 -3.32 18.91
N ILE A 402 -3.91 -3.47 19.06
CA ILE A 402 -4.57 -4.79 19.04
C ILE A 402 -4.63 -5.25 17.58
N SER A 403 -3.50 -5.76 17.11
CA SER A 403 -3.26 -6.36 15.81
C SER A 403 -3.31 -7.89 15.94
N THR A 404 -3.72 -8.59 14.88
CA THR A 404 -3.67 -10.06 14.82
C THR A 404 -2.25 -10.63 14.79
N ASN A 405 -1.25 -9.77 14.65
CA ASN A 405 0.17 -10.10 14.71
C ASN A 405 0.76 -9.47 15.98
N GLN A 406 1.08 -10.29 16.97
CA GLN A 406 1.83 -9.86 18.15
C GLN A 406 3.32 -9.72 17.78
N SER A 407 3.99 -8.72 18.34
CA SER A 407 5.44 -8.52 18.14
C SER A 407 6.15 -8.53 19.49
N LEU A 408 7.31 -9.16 19.53
CA LEU A 408 8.22 -9.12 20.66
C LEU A 408 9.04 -7.83 20.59
N LEU A 409 9.19 -7.20 21.76
CA LEU A 409 10.09 -6.08 21.96
C LEU A 409 11.35 -6.56 22.68
N SER A 410 12.48 -5.94 22.36
CA SER A 410 13.81 -6.28 22.85
C SER A 410 13.90 -6.22 24.37
N THR A 411 13.82 -7.36 25.06
CA THR A 411 13.95 -7.44 26.53
C THR A 411 15.26 -8.11 26.94
N ALA A 412 15.80 -7.68 28.08
CA ALA A 412 16.99 -8.24 28.70
C ALA A 412 16.82 -8.27 30.23
N LEU A 413 17.30 -9.32 30.89
CA LEU A 413 17.48 -9.33 32.35
C LEU A 413 18.88 -8.77 32.64
N VAL A 414 18.92 -7.58 33.25
CA VAL A 414 20.17 -6.89 33.57
C VAL A 414 20.51 -7.07 35.05
N LYS A 415 21.73 -7.51 35.32
CA LYS A 415 22.30 -7.53 36.67
C LYS A 415 22.64 -6.09 37.04
N VAL A 416 21.99 -5.54 38.06
CA VAL A 416 22.27 -4.16 38.53
C VAL A 416 22.92 -4.22 39.89
N THR A 417 24.09 -3.60 40.01
CA THR A 417 24.84 -3.53 41.27
C THR A 417 24.95 -2.09 41.74
N SER A 418 24.64 -1.84 43.01
CA SER A 418 24.63 -0.51 43.62
C SER A 418 24.83 -0.62 45.12
N ASN A 419 25.71 0.19 45.69
CA ASN A 419 26.02 0.20 47.14
C ASN A 419 26.33 -1.21 47.73
N GLY A 420 26.97 -2.08 46.95
CA GLY A 420 27.28 -3.47 47.32
C GLY A 420 26.10 -4.45 47.25
N LYS A 421 24.88 -3.97 47.04
CA LYS A 421 23.70 -4.79 46.76
C LYS A 421 23.64 -5.11 45.25
N THR A 422 23.21 -6.32 44.91
CA THR A 422 22.90 -6.71 43.52
C THR A 422 21.46 -7.17 43.43
N CYS A 423 20.75 -6.73 42.40
CA CYS A 423 19.48 -7.32 41.97
C CYS A 423 19.52 -7.62 40.46
N ILE A 424 18.44 -8.23 39.96
CA ILE A 424 18.22 -8.41 38.53
C ILE A 424 16.96 -7.60 38.19
N LEU A 425 17.09 -6.65 37.27
CA LEU A 425 15.96 -5.87 36.76
C LEU A 425 15.64 -6.32 35.34
N ARG A 426 14.38 -6.20 34.93
CA ARG A 426 13.99 -6.41 33.53
C ARG A 426 14.04 -5.10 32.76
N ALA A 427 14.89 -5.08 31.74
CA ALA A 427 15.12 -3.95 30.85
C ALA A 427 14.39 -4.12 29.51
N LEU A 428 13.81 -3.04 29.01
CA LEU A 428 13.41 -2.86 27.61
C LEU A 428 14.51 -2.06 26.89
N LEU A 429 14.99 -2.56 25.74
CA LEU A 429 15.95 -1.88 24.89
C LEU A 429 15.17 -1.15 23.77
N ASP A 430 15.10 0.18 23.85
CA ASP A 430 14.25 1.01 22.99
C ASP A 430 15.01 2.20 22.38
N CYS A 431 15.41 2.06 21.12
CA CYS A 431 16.01 3.12 20.32
C CYS A 431 15.06 4.27 19.95
N GLY A 432 13.76 4.16 20.24
CA GLY A 432 12.78 5.24 20.12
C GLY A 432 12.83 6.24 21.28
N SER A 433 13.35 5.84 22.44
CA SER A 433 13.62 6.74 23.56
C SER A 433 14.97 7.43 23.39
N GLN A 434 15.04 8.74 23.64
CA GLN A 434 16.31 9.49 23.61
C GLN A 434 17.16 9.29 24.88
N SER A 435 16.55 8.78 25.96
CA SER A 435 17.20 8.65 27.28
C SER A 435 16.83 7.33 27.97
N SER A 436 17.69 6.86 28.84
CA SER A 436 17.42 5.77 29.77
C SER A 436 16.54 6.19 30.96
N PHE A 437 15.65 5.28 31.39
CA PHE A 437 14.71 5.49 32.50
C PHE A 437 14.68 4.30 33.47
N VAL A 438 14.39 4.54 34.75
CA VAL A 438 14.22 3.50 35.77
C VAL A 438 12.99 3.77 36.65
N THR A 439 12.32 2.72 37.12
CA THR A 439 11.18 2.88 38.03
C THR A 439 11.60 3.28 39.45
N VAL A 440 10.73 4.02 40.15
CA VAL A 440 10.85 4.28 41.60
C VAL A 440 10.93 2.97 42.39
N ARG A 441 10.30 1.89 41.90
CA ARG A 441 10.40 0.55 42.49
C ARG A 441 11.83 0.01 42.40
N ALA A 442 12.41 -0.09 41.20
CA ALA A 442 13.79 -0.51 41.01
C ALA A 442 14.80 0.36 41.77
N LEU A 443 14.55 1.66 41.91
CA LEU A 443 15.39 2.55 42.72
C LEU A 443 15.40 2.14 44.22
N ARG A 444 14.23 1.78 44.78
CA ARG A 444 14.11 1.23 46.14
C ARG A 444 14.72 -0.16 46.26
N GLU A 445 14.53 -1.02 45.26
CA GLU A 445 15.04 -2.40 45.28
C GLU A 445 16.57 -2.46 45.13
N THR A 446 17.18 -1.61 44.28
CA THR A 446 18.64 -1.46 44.19
C THR A 446 19.25 -0.77 45.42
N GLY A 447 18.51 0.11 46.10
CA GLY A 447 19.03 0.92 47.19
C GLY A 447 19.98 2.03 46.72
N SER A 448 19.81 2.49 45.48
CA SER A 448 20.73 3.44 44.84
C SER A 448 20.55 4.87 45.32
N GLN A 449 21.67 5.61 45.38
CA GLN A 449 21.60 7.06 45.54
C GLN A 449 20.94 7.68 44.30
N HIS A 450 20.14 8.71 44.53
CA HIS A 450 19.50 9.50 43.49
C HIS A 450 19.73 10.97 43.76
N PHE A 451 19.80 11.74 42.68
CA PHE A 451 20.09 13.16 42.67
C PHE A 451 18.87 13.88 42.12
N ASP A 452 18.55 15.03 42.68
CA ASP A 452 17.59 15.93 42.05
C ASP A 452 18.15 16.42 40.70
N SER A 453 17.26 16.74 39.77
CA SER A 453 17.57 17.12 38.41
C SER A 453 16.90 18.45 38.09
N ASP A 454 17.51 19.24 37.21
CA ASP A 454 16.77 20.29 36.51
C ASP A 454 15.51 19.70 35.87
N TYR A 455 14.41 20.46 35.87
CA TYR A 455 13.10 19.97 35.42
C TYR A 455 13.13 19.55 33.94
N HIS A 456 13.24 18.25 33.69
CA HIS A 456 13.21 17.70 32.34
C HIS A 456 11.79 17.24 31.97
N SER A 457 11.23 17.82 30.92
CA SER A 457 9.96 17.39 30.32
C SER A 457 10.18 16.19 29.39
N VAL A 458 9.74 15.01 29.79
CA VAL A 458 9.69 13.81 28.95
C VAL A 458 8.39 13.85 28.14
N SER A 459 8.50 13.98 26.81
CA SER A 459 7.35 14.00 25.89
C SER A 459 7.15 12.64 25.21
N GLY A 460 5.96 12.06 25.38
CA GLY A 460 5.56 10.79 24.75
C GLY A 460 4.65 10.97 23.54
N ILE A 461 4.46 9.87 22.79
CA ILE A 461 3.47 9.79 21.71
C ILE A 461 2.08 10.17 22.25
N GLY A 462 1.32 10.95 21.48
CA GLY A 462 0.03 11.52 21.90
C GLY A 462 0.14 12.80 22.74
N SER A 463 1.30 13.48 22.72
CA SER A 463 1.56 14.75 23.40
C SER A 463 1.38 14.69 24.92
N SER A 464 1.62 13.52 25.51
CA SER A 464 1.76 13.37 26.96
C SER A 464 3.10 13.97 27.40
N VAL A 465 3.12 14.74 28.49
CA VAL A 465 4.34 15.35 29.03
C VAL A 465 4.44 15.03 30.52
N PHE A 466 5.57 14.48 30.93
CA PHE A 466 5.89 14.14 32.32
C PHE A 466 7.14 14.89 32.76
N ASN A 467 7.06 15.61 33.88
CA ASN A 467 8.22 16.31 34.43
C ASN A 467 9.01 15.35 35.33
N VAL A 468 10.25 15.03 34.95
CA VAL A 468 11.20 14.30 35.79
C VAL A 468 12.00 15.29 36.63
N THR A 469 12.02 15.05 37.94
CA THR A 469 12.77 15.83 38.93
C THR A 469 13.97 15.07 39.52
N LYS A 470 14.15 13.79 39.17
CA LYS A 470 15.17 12.91 39.77
C LYS A 470 15.87 12.03 38.75
N HIS A 471 17.18 11.82 38.95
CA HIS A 471 17.98 10.88 38.18
C HIS A 471 18.92 10.09 39.10
N CYS A 472 19.46 8.98 38.60
CA CYS A 472 20.51 8.23 39.27
C CYS A 472 21.50 7.65 38.25
N TYR A 473 22.53 6.98 38.75
CA TYR A 473 23.47 6.18 37.96
C TYR A 473 23.39 4.74 38.43
N LEU A 474 23.29 3.80 37.49
CA LEU A 474 23.21 2.37 37.76
C LEU A 474 24.30 1.65 36.97
N ASP A 475 25.10 0.83 37.66
CA ASP A 475 26.11 -0.01 37.03
C ASP A 475 25.43 -1.35 36.65
N ILE A 476 25.21 -1.55 35.34
CA ILE A 476 24.50 -2.71 34.77
C ILE A 476 25.49 -3.72 34.15
N GLY A 477 25.12 -4.99 34.15
CA GLY A 477 25.89 -6.06 33.51
C GLY A 477 25.01 -7.18 32.98
N SER A 478 25.62 -8.07 32.19
CA SER A 478 25.00 -9.33 31.77
C SER A 478 24.82 -10.27 32.98
N LEU A 479 23.96 -11.27 32.82
CA LEU A 479 23.92 -12.43 33.71
C LEU A 479 25.13 -13.37 33.48
N ASN A 480 25.69 -13.39 32.26
CA ASN A 480 26.60 -14.44 31.78
C ASN A 480 28.03 -13.95 31.50
N SER A 481 28.27 -12.63 31.50
CA SER A 481 29.59 -12.02 31.26
C SER A 481 29.99 -11.08 32.39
N SER A 482 31.29 -10.78 32.50
CA SER A 482 31.83 -9.82 33.47
C SER A 482 31.70 -8.36 33.04
N LEU A 483 30.81 -8.06 32.09
CA LEU A 483 30.53 -6.69 31.65
C LEU A 483 29.95 -5.87 32.82
N VAL A 484 30.49 -4.66 33.02
CA VAL A 484 29.87 -3.62 33.85
C VAL A 484 29.87 -2.32 33.05
N MET A 485 28.70 -1.69 32.95
CA MET A 485 28.48 -0.45 32.20
C MET A 485 27.62 0.51 33.03
N ARG A 486 28.08 1.75 33.19
CA ARG A 486 27.42 2.76 34.02
C ARG A 486 26.42 3.58 33.20
N VAL A 487 25.14 3.40 33.48
CA VAL A 487 24.03 4.10 32.80
C VAL A 487 23.53 5.25 33.68
N LYS A 488 23.38 6.45 33.11
CA LYS A 488 22.58 7.52 33.72
C LYS A 488 21.12 7.26 33.39
N CYS A 489 20.23 7.23 34.37
CA CYS A 489 18.81 6.98 34.14
C CYS A 489 17.92 7.93 34.93
N PHE A 490 16.85 8.39 34.27
CA PHE A 490 15.83 9.27 34.82
C PHE A 490 14.76 8.47 35.57
N VAL A 491 14.31 8.96 36.72
CA VAL A 491 13.41 8.21 37.61
C VAL A 491 11.95 8.50 37.27
N LEU A 492 11.20 7.45 36.91
CA LEU A 492 9.76 7.50 36.62
C LEU A 492 8.96 6.66 37.64
N PRO A 493 7.69 7.00 37.94
CA PRO A 493 6.85 6.14 38.79
C PRO A 493 6.55 4.79 38.12
N HIS A 494 6.43 4.78 36.78
CA HIS A 494 6.12 3.64 35.94
C HIS A 494 6.68 3.90 34.54
N ILE A 495 7.10 2.87 33.81
CA ILE A 495 7.62 2.99 32.43
C ILE A 495 6.53 2.58 31.44
N THR A 496 6.26 1.28 31.34
CA THR A 496 5.34 0.69 30.37
C THR A 496 4.65 -0.52 30.97
N ASP A 497 3.51 -0.93 30.39
CA ASP A 497 2.75 -2.09 30.87
C ASP A 497 3.54 -3.40 30.66
N ARG A 498 3.14 -4.47 31.34
CA ARG A 498 3.81 -5.79 31.27
C ARG A 498 4.02 -6.23 29.83
N LEU A 499 5.27 -6.45 29.43
CA LEU A 499 5.62 -6.93 28.11
C LEU A 499 5.93 -8.44 28.13
N PRO A 500 5.56 -9.21 27.10
CA PRO A 500 4.41 -8.95 26.23
C PRO A 500 3.11 -8.91 27.05
N ASN A 501 2.09 -8.16 26.61
CA ASN A 501 0.82 -8.00 27.35
C ASN A 501 0.08 -9.33 27.59
N VAL A 502 0.33 -10.33 26.72
CA VAL A 502 -0.22 -11.69 26.75
C VAL A 502 0.91 -12.67 26.45
N ALA A 503 0.93 -13.82 27.13
CA ALA A 503 1.98 -14.83 26.97
C ALA A 503 2.07 -15.35 25.53
N VAL A 504 3.29 -15.40 25.00
CA VAL A 504 3.58 -15.86 23.63
C VAL A 504 3.88 -17.36 23.64
N ASN A 505 3.29 -18.12 22.71
CA ASN A 505 3.73 -19.50 22.47
C ASN A 505 5.04 -19.49 21.67
N VAL A 506 6.13 -19.92 22.30
CA VAL A 506 7.48 -19.98 21.69
C VAL A 506 7.95 -21.40 21.36
N GLN A 507 7.08 -22.42 21.46
CA GLN A 507 7.42 -23.83 21.18
C GLN A 507 7.81 -24.10 19.71
N HIS A 508 7.62 -23.13 18.82
CA HIS A 508 8.00 -23.19 17.40
C HIS A 508 9.14 -22.22 17.04
N LEU A 509 9.82 -21.65 18.04
CA LEU A 509 11.04 -20.88 17.83
C LEU A 509 12.24 -21.82 18.01
N ASP A 510 12.82 -22.26 16.90
CA ASP A 510 14.01 -23.11 16.85
C ASP A 510 15.29 -22.34 17.25
N ILE A 511 15.31 -21.83 18.49
CA ILE A 511 16.43 -21.11 19.08
C ILE A 511 17.60 -22.09 19.25
N PRO A 512 18.76 -21.88 18.60
CA PRO A 512 19.87 -22.82 18.67
C PRO A 512 20.39 -22.98 20.11
N CYS A 513 20.68 -24.22 20.51
CA CYS A 513 21.05 -24.57 21.90
C CYS A 513 22.33 -23.90 22.44
N HIS A 514 23.13 -23.26 21.59
CA HIS A 514 24.31 -22.47 21.98
C HIS A 514 23.99 -20.98 22.23
N VAL A 515 22.79 -20.50 21.90
CA VAL A 515 22.39 -19.10 22.07
C VAL A 515 22.02 -18.83 23.53
N GLN A 516 22.79 -17.96 24.18
CA GLN A 516 22.50 -17.47 25.52
C GLN A 516 21.60 -16.22 25.45
N LEU A 517 20.31 -16.39 25.76
CA LEU A 517 19.34 -15.29 25.76
C LEU A 517 19.61 -14.28 26.91
N ALA A 518 19.47 -13.00 26.61
CA ALA A 518 19.54 -11.91 27.60
C ALA A 518 18.31 -11.90 28.52
N ASP A 519 17.12 -12.23 27.99
CA ASP A 519 15.92 -12.51 28.78
C ASP A 519 15.35 -13.90 28.41
N PRO A 520 15.67 -14.96 29.17
CA PRO A 520 15.09 -16.29 28.97
C PRO A 520 13.56 -16.35 29.17
N LYS A 521 12.93 -15.28 29.67
CA LYS A 521 11.48 -15.14 29.90
C LYS A 521 10.85 -14.07 28.99
N PHE A 522 11.47 -13.74 27.86
CA PHE A 522 10.98 -12.76 26.87
C PHE A 522 9.52 -12.96 26.42
N PHE A 523 8.98 -14.18 26.56
CA PHE A 523 7.61 -14.56 26.20
C PHE A 523 6.59 -14.48 27.35
N GLU A 524 7.03 -14.28 28.61
CA GLU A 524 6.18 -14.19 29.79
C GLU A 524 5.76 -12.73 30.09
N PRO A 525 4.46 -12.44 30.34
CA PRO A 525 4.00 -11.11 30.73
C PRO A 525 4.54 -10.68 32.10
N SER A 526 5.57 -9.83 32.10
CA SER A 526 6.20 -9.31 33.31
C SER A 526 6.54 -7.83 33.18
N ASP A 527 6.66 -7.15 34.32
CA ASP A 527 6.88 -5.70 34.41
C ASP A 527 8.23 -5.30 33.77
N ILE A 528 8.31 -4.06 33.29
CA ILE A 528 9.55 -3.44 32.81
C ILE A 528 9.98 -2.38 33.82
N GLU A 529 11.13 -2.61 34.44
CA GLU A 529 11.62 -1.77 35.54
C GLU A 529 12.74 -0.81 35.12
N PHE A 530 13.36 -1.07 33.96
CA PHE A 530 14.40 -0.28 33.33
C PHE A 530 14.07 -0.11 31.83
N LEU A 531 14.30 1.08 31.27
CA LEU A 531 14.35 1.32 29.82
C LEU A 531 15.75 1.80 29.45
N LEU A 532 16.36 1.14 28.47
CA LEU A 532 17.66 1.47 27.89
C LEU A 532 17.42 2.20 26.55
N GLY A 533 17.67 3.51 26.54
CA GLY A 533 17.35 4.39 25.41
C GLY A 533 18.44 4.39 24.35
N ALA A 534 18.28 5.21 23.31
CA ALA A 534 19.28 5.45 22.27
C ALA A 534 20.63 5.99 22.79
N ASP A 535 20.66 6.49 24.02
CA ASP A 535 21.86 6.88 24.77
C ASP A 535 22.75 5.68 25.20
N VAL A 536 22.22 4.45 25.13
CA VAL A 536 22.93 3.21 25.53
C VAL A 536 22.72 2.07 24.51
N PHE A 537 21.60 2.05 23.79
CA PHE A 537 21.16 0.98 22.90
C PHE A 537 22.20 0.61 21.83
N TRP A 538 22.80 1.61 21.18
CA TRP A 538 23.75 1.38 20.08
C TRP A 538 25.07 0.80 20.58
N ASP A 539 25.53 1.20 21.77
CA ASP A 539 26.73 0.66 22.40
C ASP A 539 26.55 -0.78 22.90
N LEU A 540 25.31 -1.26 23.02
CA LEU A 540 25.01 -2.64 23.41
C LEU A 540 24.97 -3.64 22.26
N LEU A 541 24.71 -3.20 21.02
CA LEU A 541 24.58 -4.10 19.87
C LEU A 541 25.93 -4.72 19.45
N GLU A 542 25.90 -5.99 19.09
CA GLU A 542 27.02 -6.71 18.47
C GLU A 542 26.69 -7.08 17.01
N SER A 543 27.69 -7.54 16.26
CA SER A 543 27.55 -7.78 14.80
C SER A 543 26.63 -8.95 14.44
N SER A 544 26.41 -9.90 15.34
CA SER A 544 25.79 -11.20 15.01
C SER A 544 24.26 -11.15 15.05
N ARG A 545 23.63 -11.86 14.11
CA ARG A 545 22.16 -11.94 13.98
C ARG A 545 21.75 -13.30 13.43
N ILE A 546 20.70 -13.89 14.02
CA ILE A 546 20.07 -15.13 13.55
C ILE A 546 18.59 -14.84 13.32
N ASN A 547 18.05 -15.25 12.17
CA ASN A 547 16.63 -15.07 11.86
C ASN A 547 15.88 -16.39 12.08
N LEU A 548 14.83 -16.39 12.92
CA LEU A 548 14.06 -17.59 13.26
C LEU A 548 12.91 -17.89 12.28
N GLY A 549 12.76 -17.12 11.20
CA GLY A 549 11.92 -17.53 10.07
C GLY A 549 11.61 -16.41 9.06
N PRO A 550 11.02 -16.72 7.89
CA PRO A 550 10.70 -15.72 6.86
C PRO A 550 9.81 -14.57 7.33
N GLN A 551 9.00 -14.78 8.38
CA GLN A 551 8.22 -13.77 9.11
C GLN A 551 8.35 -13.96 10.64
N GLY A 552 9.42 -14.62 11.09
CA GLY A 552 9.66 -14.90 12.50
C GLY A 552 10.36 -13.75 13.23
N PRO A 553 10.53 -13.86 14.56
CA PRO A 553 11.34 -12.93 15.32
C PRO A 553 12.83 -13.15 14.99
N ILE A 554 13.62 -12.11 15.24
CA ILE A 554 15.06 -12.08 15.04
C ILE A 554 15.75 -12.20 16.40
N LEU A 555 16.78 -13.05 16.45
CA LEU A 555 17.79 -13.04 17.50
C LEU A 555 18.89 -12.05 17.10
N GLN A 556 19.14 -11.06 17.96
CA GLN A 556 20.21 -10.09 17.78
C GLN A 556 21.19 -10.23 18.95
N GLU A 557 22.49 -10.32 18.66
CA GLU A 557 23.51 -10.39 19.69
C GLU A 557 23.73 -9.01 20.32
N THR A 558 23.93 -8.99 21.64
CA THR A 558 24.26 -7.79 22.42
C THR A 558 25.25 -8.15 23.53
N LYS A 559 25.92 -7.15 24.09
CA LYS A 559 26.82 -7.31 25.24
C LYS A 559 26.14 -7.84 26.51
N LEU A 560 24.81 -7.82 26.58
CA LEU A 560 24.01 -8.41 27.66
C LEU A 560 23.67 -9.88 27.43
N GLY A 561 23.78 -10.38 26.18
CA GLY A 561 23.27 -11.65 25.70
C GLY A 561 22.43 -11.46 24.43
N TRP A 562 21.84 -12.54 23.91
CA TRP A 562 21.00 -12.47 22.71
C TRP A 562 19.58 -12.00 23.05
N ILE A 563 19.12 -10.92 22.41
CA ILE A 563 17.75 -10.40 22.53
C ILE A 563 16.85 -10.98 21.45
N VAL A 564 15.56 -11.17 21.77
CA VAL A 564 14.53 -11.62 20.81
C VAL A 564 13.63 -10.43 20.47
N ALA A 565 13.47 -10.10 19.18
CA ALA A 565 12.70 -8.94 18.75
C ALA A 565 12.02 -9.14 17.39
N GLY A 566 10.93 -8.41 17.14
CA GLY A 566 10.20 -8.44 15.87
C GLY A 566 8.92 -9.28 15.92
N PRO A 567 8.27 -9.54 14.77
CA PRO A 567 6.98 -10.21 14.74
C PRO A 567 7.11 -11.65 15.22
N THR A 568 6.36 -12.01 16.27
CA THR A 568 5.96 -13.40 16.43
C THR A 568 4.85 -13.64 15.43
N ALA A 569 5.17 -14.31 14.32
CA ALA A 569 4.15 -14.87 13.45
C ALA A 569 3.17 -15.65 14.32
N ILE A 570 1.94 -15.15 14.43
CA ILE A 570 0.88 -15.86 15.14
C ILE A 570 0.50 -17.05 14.27
N HIS A 571 1.22 -18.16 14.47
CA HIS A 571 0.59 -19.47 14.45
C HIS A 571 -0.53 -19.41 15.48
N SER A 572 -1.72 -19.07 15.00
CA SER A 572 -2.88 -18.94 15.83
C SER A 572 -3.17 -20.30 16.46
N ASN A 573 -3.15 -20.37 17.79
CA ASN A 573 -3.70 -21.53 18.51
C ASN A 573 -5.23 -21.60 18.37
N ASN A 574 -5.87 -20.57 17.82
CA ASN A 574 -6.94 -20.79 16.86
C ASN A 574 -6.38 -21.47 15.60
N LYS A 575 -6.24 -22.81 15.65
CA LYS A 575 -6.75 -23.58 14.51
C LYS A 575 -8.26 -23.25 14.45
N ASN A 576 -8.91 -22.92 13.34
CA ASN A 576 -8.60 -23.09 11.92
C ASN A 576 -7.21 -22.58 11.48
N PRO A 577 -6.38 -23.43 10.84
CA PRO A 577 -5.22 -22.98 10.08
C PRO A 577 -5.65 -22.04 8.92
N VAL A 578 -4.73 -21.73 7.99
CA VAL A 578 -5.11 -21.32 6.63
C VAL A 578 -5.62 -22.53 5.82
N THR A 579 -6.45 -23.36 6.47
CA THR A 579 -7.28 -24.39 5.85
C THR A 579 -8.28 -23.69 4.97
N MET A 580 -8.14 -23.92 3.68
CA MET A 580 -9.25 -23.82 2.75
C MET A 580 -10.34 -24.80 3.22
N GLU A 581 -11.57 -24.33 3.27
CA GLU A 581 -12.73 -25.20 3.48
C GLU A 581 -13.04 -25.94 2.18
N ASN A 582 -13.61 -27.15 2.30
CA ASN A 582 -14.07 -27.99 1.18
C ASN A 582 -13.03 -28.13 0.05
N VAL A 583 -11.86 -28.69 0.37
CA VAL A 583 -10.79 -28.98 -0.59
C VAL A 583 -10.94 -30.40 -1.14
N LYS A 584 -10.87 -30.55 -2.46
CA LYS A 584 -10.71 -31.85 -3.14
C LYS A 584 -9.47 -31.82 -4.04
N VAL A 585 -8.69 -32.90 -4.05
CA VAL A 585 -7.69 -33.18 -5.08
C VAL A 585 -8.26 -34.30 -5.94
N ILE A 586 -8.58 -33.99 -7.20
CA ILE A 586 -9.20 -34.93 -8.14
C ILE A 586 -8.16 -35.36 -9.18
N TYR A 587 -7.83 -36.66 -9.19
CA TYR A 587 -6.85 -37.24 -10.11
C TYR A 587 -7.07 -38.75 -10.30
N PHE A 588 -6.25 -39.39 -11.12
CA PHE A 588 -6.17 -40.85 -11.22
C PHE A 588 -5.68 -41.50 -9.91
N PRO A 589 -5.87 -42.82 -9.71
CA PRO A 589 -5.44 -43.58 -8.52
C PRO A 589 -3.91 -43.79 -8.39
N LEU A 590 -3.11 -42.86 -8.90
CA LEU A 590 -1.64 -42.90 -8.97
C LEU A 590 -1.03 -41.57 -8.48
N LYS A 591 0.29 -41.50 -8.31
CA LYS A 591 1.02 -40.32 -7.84
C LYS A 591 1.15 -39.26 -8.94
N ALA A 592 1.98 -39.54 -9.94
CA ALA A 592 2.44 -38.67 -11.02
C ALA A 592 2.23 -37.15 -10.83
N MET A 593 1.32 -36.54 -11.61
CA MET A 593 1.16 -35.09 -11.69
C MET A 593 0.35 -34.48 -10.53
N ALA A 594 -0.25 -35.28 -9.66
CA ALA A 594 -1.01 -34.79 -8.50
C ALA A 594 -0.24 -34.90 -7.18
N GLU A 595 0.76 -35.78 -7.08
CA GLU A 595 1.36 -36.12 -5.79
C GLU A 595 1.99 -34.91 -5.10
N GLY A 596 2.72 -34.06 -5.83
CA GLY A 596 3.25 -32.82 -5.26
C GLY A 596 2.17 -31.91 -4.65
N ILE A 597 0.94 -31.96 -5.18
CA ILE A 597 -0.23 -31.22 -4.65
C ILE A 597 -0.67 -31.85 -3.32
N ARG A 598 -0.77 -33.18 -3.27
CA ARG A 598 -1.06 -33.92 -2.02
C ARG A 598 0.00 -33.64 -0.95
N LEU A 599 1.29 -33.71 -1.31
CA LEU A 599 2.42 -33.50 -0.39
C LEU A 599 2.47 -32.06 0.17
N ILE A 600 2.22 -31.02 -0.64
CA ILE A 600 2.25 -29.62 -0.15
C ILE A 600 1.03 -29.25 0.70
N LEU A 601 -0.14 -29.88 0.45
CA LEU A 601 -1.31 -29.76 1.33
C LEU A 601 -1.04 -30.47 2.67
N ALA A 602 -0.52 -31.70 2.63
CA ALA A 602 -0.14 -32.48 3.81
C ALA A 602 0.91 -31.75 4.67
N TYR A 603 1.97 -31.20 4.05
CA TYR A 603 3.01 -30.41 4.75
C TYR A 603 2.43 -29.27 5.61
N ASN A 604 1.37 -28.62 5.15
CA ASN A 604 0.71 -27.56 5.90
C ASN A 604 -0.29 -28.09 6.94
N GLY A 605 -0.75 -29.34 6.81
CA GLY A 605 -1.86 -29.86 7.60
C GLY A 605 -3.19 -29.27 7.13
N GLN A 606 -3.35 -29.16 5.81
CA GLN A 606 -4.62 -28.88 5.15
C GLN A 606 -5.39 -30.20 5.01
N ASP A 607 -6.58 -30.28 5.57
CA ASP A 607 -7.49 -31.40 5.32
C ASP A 607 -8.03 -31.30 3.88
N PHE A 608 -8.05 -32.42 3.15
CA PHE A 608 -8.58 -32.50 1.78
C PHE A 608 -9.12 -33.89 1.45
N GLU A 609 -10.05 -33.94 0.50
CA GLU A 609 -10.59 -35.17 -0.08
C GLU A 609 -9.72 -35.61 -1.27
N ASP A 610 -9.04 -36.76 -1.16
CA ASP A 610 -8.22 -37.32 -2.25
C ASP A 610 -9.09 -38.18 -3.19
N VAL A 611 -9.76 -37.52 -4.13
CA VAL A 611 -10.70 -38.13 -5.07
C VAL A 611 -9.95 -38.82 -6.20
N ARG A 612 -9.81 -40.15 -6.09
CA ARG A 612 -9.11 -41.01 -7.04
C ARG A 612 -10.07 -41.62 -8.05
N ILE A 613 -10.13 -41.03 -9.25
CA ILE A 613 -11.04 -41.38 -10.35
C ILE A 613 -10.47 -42.54 -11.19
N PRO A 614 -11.16 -43.70 -11.28
CA PRO A 614 -10.78 -44.80 -12.17
C PRO A 614 -10.73 -44.39 -13.65
N HIS A 615 -9.97 -45.12 -14.47
CA HIS A 615 -9.84 -44.83 -15.90
C HIS A 615 -11.16 -45.03 -16.67
N GLU A 616 -12.05 -45.86 -16.12
CA GLU A 616 -13.38 -46.22 -16.62
C GLU A 616 -14.40 -45.11 -16.37
N GLU A 617 -14.25 -44.36 -15.28
CA GLU A 617 -15.13 -43.24 -14.89
C GLU A 617 -14.70 -41.91 -15.53
N TRP A 618 -13.40 -41.77 -15.83
CA TRP A 618 -12.82 -40.57 -16.42
C TRP A 618 -13.56 -40.04 -17.68
N PRO A 619 -14.01 -40.86 -18.64
CA PRO A 619 -14.75 -40.37 -19.81
C PRO A 619 -16.03 -39.59 -19.47
N ALA A 620 -16.71 -39.93 -18.37
CA ALA A 620 -17.92 -39.24 -17.92
C ALA A 620 -17.60 -37.94 -17.16
N LEU A 621 -16.50 -37.91 -16.40
CA LEU A 621 -16.07 -36.71 -15.68
C LEU A 621 -15.42 -35.67 -16.61
N LYS A 622 -14.65 -36.11 -17.61
CA LYS A 622 -13.81 -35.28 -18.48
C LYS A 622 -14.49 -34.01 -19.04
N PRO A 623 -15.74 -34.04 -19.57
CA PRO A 623 -16.40 -32.84 -20.10
C PRO A 623 -16.68 -31.76 -19.04
N ASN A 624 -16.74 -32.15 -17.77
CA ASN A 624 -17.03 -31.25 -16.64
C ASN A 624 -15.75 -30.66 -16.01
N THR A 625 -14.58 -30.87 -16.63
CA THR A 625 -13.28 -30.39 -16.12
C THR A 625 -12.78 -29.18 -16.90
N PRO A 626 -12.01 -28.24 -16.30
CA PRO A 626 -11.70 -26.94 -16.92
C PRO A 626 -11.00 -27.01 -18.30
N PHE A 627 -10.24 -28.07 -18.57
CA PHE A 627 -9.49 -28.26 -19.82
C PHE A 627 -9.59 -29.69 -20.39
N GLY A 628 -10.57 -30.50 -19.95
CA GLY A 628 -10.62 -31.92 -20.32
C GLY A 628 -9.45 -32.74 -19.76
N GLN A 629 -8.91 -32.35 -18.59
CA GLN A 629 -7.66 -32.83 -17.99
C GLN A 629 -7.74 -32.85 -16.45
N MET A 630 -6.85 -33.64 -15.83
CA MET A 630 -6.58 -33.66 -14.38
C MET A 630 -5.05 -33.57 -14.16
N PRO A 631 -4.52 -33.13 -13.00
CA PRO A 631 -5.22 -32.90 -11.73
C PRO A 631 -6.11 -31.66 -11.70
N ILE A 632 -7.09 -31.72 -10.80
CA ILE A 632 -7.92 -30.58 -10.38
C ILE A 632 -7.75 -30.42 -8.88
N LEU A 633 -7.51 -29.19 -8.42
CA LEU A 633 -7.73 -28.77 -7.05
C LEU A 633 -9.08 -28.04 -7.00
N GLU A 634 -10.05 -28.59 -6.29
CA GLU A 634 -11.32 -27.90 -6.00
C GLU A 634 -11.22 -27.25 -4.61
N ILE A 635 -11.69 -26.01 -4.49
CA ILE A 635 -11.75 -25.25 -3.24
C ILE A 635 -13.13 -24.59 -3.17
N ASN A 636 -13.95 -24.95 -2.18
CA ASN A 636 -15.31 -24.42 -2.02
C ASN A 636 -16.13 -24.51 -3.32
N GLY A 637 -16.08 -25.66 -4.00
CA GLY A 637 -16.79 -25.92 -5.27
C GLY A 637 -16.21 -25.23 -6.50
N LYS A 638 -15.14 -24.41 -6.37
CA LYS A 638 -14.44 -23.82 -7.52
C LYS A 638 -13.21 -24.63 -7.88
N GLN A 639 -13.15 -25.08 -9.14
CA GLN A 639 -12.07 -25.90 -9.68
C GLN A 639 -10.91 -25.07 -10.24
N TYR A 640 -9.70 -25.57 -10.02
CA TYR A 640 -8.44 -25.06 -10.53
C TYR A 640 -7.65 -26.24 -11.13
N ALA A 641 -7.07 -26.06 -12.31
CA ALA A 641 -6.32 -27.11 -13.03
C ALA A 641 -4.88 -26.66 -13.34
N GLN A 642 -4.11 -27.57 -13.94
CA GLN A 642 -2.66 -27.45 -14.24
C GLN A 642 -1.75 -27.50 -13.01
N THR A 643 -0.97 -28.57 -12.87
CA THR A 643 -0.12 -28.86 -11.70
C THR A 643 0.76 -27.71 -11.27
N SER A 644 1.58 -27.14 -12.16
CA SER A 644 2.51 -26.05 -11.80
C SER A 644 1.78 -24.77 -11.37
N ALA A 645 0.58 -24.49 -11.92
CA ALA A 645 -0.23 -23.36 -11.49
C ALA A 645 -0.83 -23.57 -10.09
N ILE A 646 -1.32 -24.78 -9.82
CA ILE A 646 -1.81 -25.18 -8.49
C ILE A 646 -0.67 -25.13 -7.46
N LEU A 647 0.50 -25.68 -7.78
CA LEU A 647 1.65 -25.72 -6.86
C LEU A 647 2.25 -24.33 -6.60
N ARG A 648 2.31 -23.46 -7.60
CA ARG A 648 2.70 -22.05 -7.41
C ARG A 648 1.68 -21.29 -6.55
N TYR A 649 0.38 -21.55 -6.71
CA TYR A 649 -0.67 -20.97 -5.86
C TYR A 649 -0.53 -21.42 -4.40
N LEU A 650 -0.43 -22.74 -4.16
CA LEU A 650 -0.25 -23.29 -2.81
C LEU A 650 1.11 -22.87 -2.23
N GLY A 651 2.15 -22.80 -3.05
CA GLY A 651 3.48 -22.32 -2.68
C GLY A 651 3.45 -20.90 -2.11
N ARG A 652 2.87 -19.95 -2.86
CA ARG A 652 2.66 -18.57 -2.39
C ARG A 652 1.77 -18.52 -1.14
N LYS A 653 0.68 -19.30 -1.10
CA LYS A 653 -0.26 -19.35 0.03
C LYS A 653 0.37 -19.83 1.33
N TYR A 654 1.36 -20.72 1.24
CA TYR A 654 1.99 -21.40 2.37
C TYR A 654 3.44 -20.94 2.63
N GLY A 655 3.87 -19.80 2.08
CA GLY A 655 5.22 -19.24 2.31
C GLY A 655 6.38 -20.01 1.66
N LEU A 656 6.07 -20.93 0.74
CA LEU A 656 7.02 -21.76 -0.01
C LEU A 656 7.35 -21.18 -1.41
N GLY A 657 6.90 -19.97 -1.71
CA GLY A 657 7.34 -19.16 -2.85
C GLY A 657 8.58 -18.30 -2.53
N GLY A 658 8.91 -17.40 -3.44
CA GLY A 658 9.92 -16.36 -3.26
C GLY A 658 9.46 -15.20 -2.37
N LYS A 659 10.41 -14.45 -1.81
CA LYS A 659 10.13 -13.21 -1.05
C LYS A 659 9.89 -11.98 -1.93
N ASN A 660 10.29 -12.06 -3.20
CA ASN A 660 10.19 -11.01 -4.21
C ASN A 660 10.03 -11.66 -5.61
N MET A 661 9.90 -10.85 -6.66
CA MET A 661 9.68 -11.34 -8.01
C MET A 661 10.86 -12.15 -8.56
N ASP A 662 12.10 -11.79 -8.21
CA ASP A 662 13.31 -12.48 -8.69
C ASP A 662 13.48 -13.85 -8.02
N GLU A 663 13.17 -13.97 -6.72
CA GLU A 663 13.12 -15.25 -6.01
C GLU A 663 12.02 -16.16 -6.60
N ASP A 664 10.82 -15.64 -6.87
CA ASP A 664 9.73 -16.42 -7.49
C ASP A 664 10.10 -16.87 -8.92
N PHE A 665 10.79 -16.00 -9.68
CA PHE A 665 11.26 -16.28 -11.03
C PHE A 665 12.33 -17.39 -11.08
N GLU A 666 13.25 -17.47 -10.09
CA GLU A 666 14.22 -18.59 -10.05
C GLU A 666 13.50 -19.93 -9.84
N ILE A 667 12.47 -19.98 -8.98
CA ILE A 667 11.68 -21.21 -8.77
C ILE A 667 10.97 -21.61 -10.06
N ASP A 668 10.34 -20.65 -10.74
CA ASP A 668 9.64 -20.88 -12.01
C ASP A 668 10.59 -21.37 -13.12
N GLN A 669 11.70 -20.67 -13.34
CA GLN A 669 12.74 -21.03 -14.31
C GLN A 669 13.24 -22.47 -14.11
N ASN A 670 13.57 -22.85 -12.87
CA ASN A 670 14.12 -24.16 -12.57
C ASN A 670 13.05 -25.27 -12.69
N MET A 671 11.78 -24.94 -12.46
CA MET A 671 10.65 -25.86 -12.63
C MET A 671 10.24 -26.07 -14.09
N ASP A 672 10.25 -25.03 -14.93
CA ASP A 672 9.96 -25.19 -16.35
C ASP A 672 11.07 -26.02 -17.03
N TYR A 673 12.34 -25.81 -16.67
CA TYR A 673 13.45 -26.66 -17.07
C TYR A 673 13.27 -28.15 -16.66
N PHE A 674 12.81 -28.42 -15.44
CA PHE A 674 12.47 -29.77 -14.99
C PHE A 674 11.26 -30.35 -15.75
N ASN A 675 10.29 -29.52 -16.10
CA ASN A 675 9.12 -29.92 -16.88
C ASN A 675 9.47 -30.27 -18.34
N ASP A 676 10.50 -29.66 -18.95
CA ASP A 676 11.03 -30.05 -20.26
C ASP A 676 11.64 -31.46 -20.22
N LEU A 677 12.46 -31.76 -19.21
CA LEU A 677 13.01 -33.11 -18.97
C LEU A 677 11.88 -34.13 -18.82
N ARG A 678 10.89 -33.83 -17.97
CA ARG A 678 9.70 -34.68 -17.77
C ARG A 678 8.93 -34.87 -19.07
N THR A 679 8.76 -33.83 -19.88
CA THR A 679 8.00 -33.90 -21.15
C THR A 679 8.73 -34.76 -22.18
N LYS A 680 10.05 -34.65 -22.30
CA LYS A 680 10.86 -35.56 -23.12
C LYS A 680 10.73 -37.01 -22.64
N ALA A 681 10.84 -37.27 -21.34
CA ALA A 681 10.65 -38.61 -20.79
C ALA A 681 9.23 -39.18 -21.02
N SER A 682 8.18 -38.35 -20.88
CA SER A 682 6.80 -38.73 -21.23
C SER A 682 6.63 -39.04 -22.73
N SER A 683 7.32 -38.32 -23.62
CA SER A 683 7.21 -38.55 -25.08
C SER A 683 7.68 -39.94 -25.50
N LEU A 684 8.77 -40.44 -24.88
CA LEU A 684 9.25 -41.82 -25.09
C LEU A 684 8.25 -42.87 -24.64
N PHE A 685 7.60 -42.65 -23.49
CA PHE A 685 6.65 -43.62 -22.94
C PHE A 685 5.38 -43.75 -23.78
N TYR A 686 4.83 -42.62 -24.25
CA TYR A 686 3.55 -42.57 -24.97
C TYR A 686 3.65 -42.80 -26.49
N GLU A 687 4.85 -42.87 -27.08
CA GLU A 687 5.00 -43.35 -28.46
C GLU A 687 4.50 -44.79 -28.59
N LYS A 688 3.79 -45.07 -29.69
CA LYS A 688 3.11 -46.33 -30.01
C LYS A 688 3.72 -47.08 -31.19
N ASP A 689 4.43 -46.37 -32.05
CA ASP A 689 5.23 -46.93 -33.13
C ASP A 689 6.56 -47.42 -32.52
N GLU A 690 6.74 -48.73 -32.39
CA GLU A 690 7.88 -49.31 -31.64
C GLU A 690 9.24 -49.04 -32.33
N ASP A 691 9.29 -48.86 -33.66
CA ASP A 691 10.51 -48.48 -34.38
C ASP A 691 10.89 -47.03 -34.05
N ARG A 692 9.91 -46.10 -34.06
CA ARG A 692 10.12 -44.71 -33.59
C ARG A 692 10.48 -44.68 -32.12
N LYS A 693 9.85 -45.51 -31.29
CA LYS A 693 10.12 -45.62 -29.85
C LYS A 693 11.54 -46.11 -29.58
N ALA A 694 12.05 -47.04 -30.37
CA ALA A 694 13.43 -47.48 -30.30
C ALA A 694 14.41 -46.37 -30.70
N ALA A 695 14.18 -45.69 -31.83
CA ALA A 695 15.02 -44.57 -32.27
C ALA A 695 15.00 -43.39 -31.29
N LEU A 696 13.82 -43.03 -30.78
CA LEU A 696 13.63 -41.98 -29.77
C LEU A 696 14.26 -42.36 -28.43
N ARG A 697 14.29 -43.66 -28.06
CA ARG A 697 15.04 -44.14 -26.88
C ARG A 697 16.53 -43.89 -27.04
N GLU A 698 17.12 -44.27 -28.18
CA GLU A 698 18.56 -44.07 -28.41
C GLU A 698 18.91 -42.58 -28.38
N ASP A 699 18.19 -41.74 -29.13
CA ASP A 699 18.44 -40.29 -29.16
C ASP A 699 18.30 -39.66 -27.77
N LEU A 700 17.22 -39.93 -27.04
CA LEU A 700 17.02 -39.34 -25.72
C LEU A 700 18.08 -39.81 -24.71
N GLN A 701 18.43 -41.09 -24.68
CA GLN A 701 19.44 -41.62 -23.75
C GLN A 701 20.86 -41.17 -24.08
N LYS A 702 21.17 -40.89 -25.35
CA LYS A 702 22.51 -40.53 -25.84
C LYS A 702 22.75 -39.03 -25.89
N ASN A 703 21.80 -38.27 -26.43
CA ASN A 703 21.97 -36.87 -26.80
C ASN A 703 21.27 -35.87 -25.85
N HIS A 704 20.23 -36.30 -25.13
CA HIS A 704 19.43 -35.39 -24.30
C HIS A 704 19.54 -35.63 -22.78
N PHE A 705 19.14 -36.81 -22.29
CA PHE A 705 19.08 -37.09 -20.85
C PHE A 705 20.44 -36.92 -20.13
N PRO A 706 21.62 -37.29 -20.68
CA PRO A 706 22.89 -37.09 -19.98
C PRO A 706 23.16 -35.61 -19.67
N VAL A 707 22.95 -34.73 -20.66
CA VAL A 707 23.12 -33.28 -20.52
C VAL A 707 22.07 -32.71 -19.56
N MET A 708 20.81 -33.11 -19.74
CA MET A 708 19.71 -32.54 -18.95
C MET A 708 19.76 -32.92 -17.47
N LEU A 709 20.13 -34.18 -17.17
CA LEU A 709 20.28 -34.67 -15.80
C LEU A 709 21.53 -34.10 -15.12
N ALA A 710 22.67 -34.00 -15.82
CA ALA A 710 23.85 -33.34 -15.26
C ALA A 710 23.55 -31.89 -14.88
N LYS A 711 22.86 -31.14 -15.75
CA LYS A 711 22.47 -29.76 -15.47
C LYS A 711 21.42 -29.64 -14.35
N LEU A 712 20.53 -30.62 -14.18
CA LEU A 712 19.60 -30.68 -13.05
C LEU A 712 20.34 -30.96 -11.73
N ASN A 713 21.36 -31.83 -11.75
CA ASN A 713 22.26 -32.07 -10.63
C ASN A 713 23.01 -30.79 -10.24
N ASP A 714 23.51 -30.01 -11.20
CA ASP A 714 24.15 -28.70 -10.92
C ASP A 714 23.18 -27.73 -10.22
N ILE A 715 21.93 -27.64 -10.71
CA ILE A 715 20.89 -26.77 -10.13
C ILE A 715 20.63 -27.15 -8.68
N ILE A 716 20.42 -28.44 -8.40
CA ILE A 716 20.10 -28.93 -7.05
C ILE A 716 21.32 -28.84 -6.11
N THR A 717 22.53 -29.08 -6.62
CA THR A 717 23.78 -28.95 -5.85
C THR A 717 24.06 -27.49 -5.49
N LYS A 718 23.95 -26.55 -6.45
CA LYS A 718 24.10 -25.11 -6.20
C LYS A 718 23.09 -24.62 -5.15
N ASN A 719 21.90 -25.20 -5.13
CA ASN A 719 20.82 -24.88 -4.20
C ASN A 719 20.79 -25.77 -2.94
N ASN A 720 21.93 -26.31 -2.49
CA ASN A 720 22.05 -27.01 -1.21
C ASN A 720 21.06 -28.19 -1.04
N GLY A 721 20.85 -28.93 -2.14
CA GLY A 721 19.89 -30.03 -2.20
C GLY A 721 18.43 -29.57 -2.26
N HIS A 722 18.14 -28.48 -2.99
CA HIS A 722 16.80 -27.95 -3.26
C HIS A 722 16.68 -27.53 -4.74
N MET A 723 15.46 -27.40 -5.26
CA MET A 723 15.22 -26.98 -6.65
C MET A 723 15.59 -25.52 -6.92
N ALA A 724 15.52 -24.63 -5.91
CA ALA A 724 15.78 -23.20 -6.05
C ALA A 724 16.11 -22.54 -4.69
N LEU A 725 16.68 -21.34 -4.72
CA LEU A 725 16.84 -20.41 -3.58
C LEU A 725 17.62 -20.95 -2.35
N GLY A 726 18.33 -22.07 -2.47
CA GLY A 726 19.07 -22.72 -1.38
C GLY A 726 18.19 -23.26 -0.23
N ARG A 727 16.85 -23.35 -0.40
CA ARG A 727 15.89 -23.62 0.69
C ARG A 727 14.64 -24.37 0.20
N LEU A 728 13.83 -24.83 1.15
CA LEU A 728 12.54 -25.47 0.84
C LEU A 728 11.61 -24.51 0.07
N THR A 729 11.12 -24.97 -1.07
CA THR A 729 10.18 -24.27 -1.96
C THR A 729 9.11 -25.22 -2.51
N TRP A 730 8.06 -24.69 -3.15
CA TRP A 730 7.00 -25.52 -3.76
C TRP A 730 7.51 -26.43 -4.89
N ALA A 731 8.63 -26.08 -5.52
CA ALA A 731 9.29 -26.88 -6.55
C ALA A 731 9.81 -28.22 -6.00
N ASP A 732 10.30 -28.25 -4.75
CA ASP A 732 10.78 -29.48 -4.11
C ASP A 732 9.65 -30.52 -3.97
N PHE A 733 8.43 -30.06 -3.68
CA PHE A 733 7.24 -30.92 -3.61
C PHE A 733 6.83 -31.47 -4.97
N MET A 734 6.96 -30.68 -6.05
CA MET A 734 6.74 -31.19 -7.41
C MET A 734 7.77 -32.27 -7.77
N PHE A 735 9.05 -32.00 -7.51
CA PHE A 735 10.14 -32.94 -7.76
C PHE A 735 9.92 -34.26 -6.99
N ALA A 736 9.75 -34.18 -5.66
CA ALA A 736 9.64 -35.35 -4.81
C ALA A 736 8.40 -36.21 -5.12
N GLY A 737 7.27 -35.58 -5.45
CA GLY A 737 6.03 -36.27 -5.79
C GLY A 737 6.08 -37.05 -7.11
N ILE A 738 6.87 -36.59 -8.09
CA ILE A 738 6.98 -37.24 -9.40
C ILE A 738 8.26 -38.06 -9.60
N TYR A 739 9.23 -38.03 -8.67
CA TYR A 739 10.55 -38.63 -8.87
C TYR A 739 10.50 -40.13 -9.24
N ASP A 740 9.65 -40.92 -8.56
CA ASP A 740 9.48 -42.36 -8.86
C ASP A 740 9.02 -42.59 -10.31
N VAL A 741 8.04 -41.79 -10.75
CA VAL A 741 7.50 -41.80 -12.12
C VAL A 741 8.55 -41.32 -13.13
N LEU A 742 9.33 -40.29 -12.79
CA LEU A 742 10.38 -39.79 -13.64
C LEU A 742 11.46 -40.85 -13.87
N LYS A 743 11.86 -41.61 -12.84
CA LYS A 743 12.78 -42.75 -13.00
C LYS A 743 12.24 -43.83 -13.94
N PHE A 744 10.96 -44.19 -13.80
CA PHE A 744 10.28 -45.12 -14.69
C PHE A 744 10.22 -44.62 -16.15
N LEU A 745 9.89 -43.34 -16.37
CA LEU A 745 9.82 -42.72 -17.70
C LEU A 745 11.20 -42.59 -18.36
N LEU A 746 12.27 -42.34 -17.59
CA LEU A 746 13.64 -42.19 -18.12
C LEU A 746 14.27 -43.52 -18.53
N GLN A 747 13.88 -44.64 -17.90
CA GLN A 747 14.45 -45.98 -18.13
C GLN A 747 15.98 -46.03 -17.88
N ILE A 748 16.47 -45.26 -16.89
CA ILE A 748 17.87 -45.21 -16.46
C ILE A 748 17.97 -45.88 -15.07
N PRO A 749 18.49 -47.12 -14.96
CA PRO A 749 18.45 -47.88 -13.70
C PRO A 749 19.47 -47.35 -12.67
N ASP A 750 20.59 -46.80 -13.12
CA ASP A 750 21.71 -46.27 -12.32
C ASP A 750 21.50 -44.83 -11.82
N ILE A 751 20.34 -44.22 -12.08
CA ILE A 751 20.11 -42.78 -11.83
C ILE A 751 20.28 -42.37 -10.35
N ASP A 752 19.89 -43.23 -9.40
CA ASP A 752 20.06 -43.00 -7.96
C ASP A 752 21.54 -43.08 -7.52
N GLU A 753 22.40 -43.78 -8.27
CA GLU A 753 23.84 -43.93 -7.99
C GLU A 753 24.64 -42.81 -8.65
N LYS A 754 24.23 -42.42 -9.87
CA LYS A 754 24.87 -41.39 -10.69
C LYS A 754 24.56 -39.96 -10.24
N TYR A 755 23.38 -39.75 -9.66
CA TYR A 755 22.91 -38.44 -9.18
C TYR A 755 22.24 -38.58 -7.79
N PRO A 756 22.99 -38.95 -6.74
CA PRO A 756 22.42 -39.26 -5.42
C PRO A 756 21.61 -38.11 -4.81
N ILE A 757 21.98 -36.86 -5.12
CA ILE A 757 21.30 -35.66 -4.63
C ILE A 757 19.81 -35.57 -5.03
N PHE A 758 19.40 -36.26 -6.10
CA PHE A 758 17.99 -36.38 -6.49
C PHE A 758 17.20 -37.21 -5.46
N LYS A 759 17.77 -38.34 -5.04
CA LYS A 759 17.18 -39.22 -4.02
C LYS A 759 17.19 -38.54 -2.65
N GLU A 760 18.25 -37.81 -2.33
CA GLU A 760 18.36 -37.00 -1.12
C GLU A 760 17.29 -35.90 -1.07
N LEU A 761 17.05 -35.19 -2.17
CA LEU A 761 15.97 -34.19 -2.28
C LEU A 761 14.58 -34.83 -2.09
N GLN A 762 14.31 -35.96 -2.74
CA GLN A 762 13.05 -36.69 -2.54
C GLN A 762 12.88 -37.08 -1.06
N GLN A 763 13.90 -37.69 -0.46
CA GLN A 763 13.87 -38.12 0.95
C GLN A 763 13.75 -36.94 1.90
N LYS A 764 14.41 -35.80 1.63
CA LYS A 764 14.29 -34.56 2.41
C LYS A 764 12.82 -34.14 2.50
N VAL A 765 12.08 -34.10 1.39
CA VAL A 765 10.65 -33.74 1.39
C VAL A 765 9.78 -34.83 2.04
N LEU A 766 9.99 -36.11 1.71
CA LEU A 766 9.20 -37.22 2.26
C LEU A 766 9.44 -37.46 3.76
N SER A 767 10.54 -36.96 4.33
CA SER A 767 10.84 -37.04 5.76
C SER A 767 10.14 -35.99 6.62
N LEU A 768 9.58 -34.94 6.01
CA LEU A 768 8.90 -33.85 6.72
C LEU A 768 7.68 -34.41 7.50
N PRO A 769 7.51 -34.16 8.81
CA PRO A 769 6.64 -34.99 9.67
C PRO A 769 5.20 -35.23 9.17
N LYS A 770 4.49 -34.19 8.74
CA LYS A 770 3.12 -34.34 8.21
C LYS A 770 3.08 -34.94 6.80
N VAL A 771 4.13 -34.73 6.01
CA VAL A 771 4.26 -35.35 4.67
C VAL A 771 4.45 -36.85 4.84
N LYS A 772 5.34 -37.26 5.75
CA LYS A 772 5.49 -38.66 6.16
C LYS A 772 4.18 -39.25 6.69
N GLU A 773 3.48 -38.56 7.59
CA GLU A 773 2.20 -39.01 8.13
C GLU A 773 1.14 -39.23 7.03
N PHE A 774 1.11 -38.38 6.00
CA PHE A 774 0.29 -38.58 4.81
C PHE A 774 0.75 -39.79 3.99
N CYS A 775 2.04 -39.88 3.64
CA CYS A 775 2.58 -40.96 2.81
C CYS A 775 2.45 -42.35 3.46
N ASP A 776 2.56 -42.44 4.79
CA ASP A 776 2.36 -43.69 5.54
C ASP A 776 0.89 -44.17 5.54
N LYS A 777 -0.07 -43.28 5.24
CA LYS A 777 -1.51 -43.57 5.15
C LYS A 777 -2.03 -43.66 3.71
N ALA A 778 -1.32 -43.07 2.75
CA ALA A 778 -1.75 -42.97 1.37
C ALA A 778 -1.82 -44.35 0.67
N PRO A 779 -2.75 -44.55 -0.29
CA PRO A 779 -2.77 -45.77 -1.10
C PRO A 779 -1.44 -45.96 -1.83
N LYS A 780 -0.83 -47.15 -1.67
CA LYS A 780 0.37 -47.53 -2.41
C LYS A 780 0.07 -47.60 -3.90
N SER A 781 0.97 -47.02 -4.69
CA SER A 781 0.97 -47.06 -6.15
C SER A 781 2.43 -47.08 -6.60
N ASP A 782 2.70 -47.85 -7.66
CA ASP A 782 4.03 -47.95 -8.28
C ASP A 782 4.39 -46.69 -9.09
N PHE A 783 3.38 -45.89 -9.45
CA PHE A 783 3.45 -44.63 -10.22
C PHE A 783 2.51 -43.56 -9.67
#